data_AF-A0A402DKN4-F1
#
_entry.id   AF-A0A402DKN4-F1
#
_cell.length_a   1.000
_cell.length_b   1.000
_cell.length_c   1.000
_cell.angle_alpha   90.00
_cell.angle_beta   90.00
_cell.angle_gamma   90.00
#
_symmetry.space_group_name_H-M   'P 1'
#
loop_
_entity.id
_entity.type
_entity.pdbx_description
1 polymer ?
#
loop_
_entity_poly.entity_id
_entity_poly.type
_entity_poly.pdbx_seq_one_letter_code
_entity_poly.pdbx_strand_id
1 'polypeptide(L)'
;MSKTLEEIITSPSLVRENWLPTELAVREVLAFERRFGLRHLKLACHAALPLILSPELVNLIHLNFLEGEGIPWVAEVDLLLSPLCRPVDEGLYEVEPAIREVLLVELENQFGWERPFTLAKFLEFYLARKSGLKLRPQIIQTQRWIAQAYLNPDLVVQEMTHLLESSLSEENHILGLSEQIQVTNTVELLAEPLERTNYHEEYQYLTDNSKVLSEIFYGDEQKLKEKIQQEQAEGEIREEELRQLAPSVLRQLGISRESREEKFKDLFSLELPAWLQECLSAYQSDSGQDKSEDNDLICRAFNFAYQLHRGQYCKSGKPYITHPIAVAGLLRDLGGSSTIIAAGFLHDVVEDTEVTPEEIEARFGVEVRNLVEAVTKLSKYNFSSKTERQAENFRRMFLAMAQDIRVIVVKLAERLHNMQTLEYLNPQQQQRIALETREIFAPLANCLGIERFKWELEDLCFKYLEPDAYRTVQLLVSEKRIDREARIETVTNTLREKLQEIGIKVLDLQGRPKHLYGIYHKMHNQGKEFEQIYDIAAVRIIVETKEECYRCLAVVHDQFTPIPNRFKDYIGLPKANRYQSLHTTVVGLNARPLEVQIRTLEMHHFAEYGDGSELTSDDKKKFQLLRQRLDWRKEFKDIQEYWKYVNSLNNLFDDDVYVFNLQGDVIFLAQGSTPVDFAYCIHTEVGHRVKGAKVNGRWTTLDYPLENGDFVEIVTSKNSHPSLDWLNFVVTPNARKCILEWYKQSRMQESVRSPRKRTGQ
;
A
#
# COMPACT_ATOMS: atom_id res chain seq x y z
N MET A 1 -17.41 39.07 35.61
CA MET A 1 -18.14 40.31 35.37
C MET A 1 -19.59 39.90 35.12
N SER A 2 -20.52 40.47 35.89
CA SER A 2 -21.95 40.20 35.76
C SER A 2 -22.45 40.73 34.42
N LYS A 3 -22.76 39.85 33.47
CA LYS A 3 -23.50 40.24 32.27
C LYS A 3 -24.93 40.57 32.70
N THR A 4 -25.42 41.76 32.34
CA THR A 4 -26.82 42.15 32.53
C THR A 4 -27.72 41.34 31.60
N LEU A 5 -28.98 41.05 31.99
CA LEU A 5 -29.99 40.38 31.13
C LEU A 5 -30.04 40.97 29.70
N GLU A 6 -29.76 42.27 29.55
CA GLU A 6 -29.65 42.97 28.26
C GLU A 6 -28.54 42.44 27.35
N GLU A 7 -27.41 41.95 27.87
CA GLU A 7 -26.29 41.42 27.06
C GLU A 7 -26.58 40.00 26.54
N ILE A 8 -27.32 39.18 27.30
CA ILE A 8 -27.78 37.84 26.86
C ILE A 8 -28.79 37.96 25.71
N ILE A 9 -29.65 38.99 25.76
CA ILE A 9 -30.69 39.29 24.75
C ILE A 9 -30.07 39.73 23.40
N THR A 10 -28.88 40.32 23.40
CA THR A 10 -28.28 40.89 22.18
C THR A 10 -27.46 39.93 21.32
N SER A 11 -27.22 38.68 21.73
CA SER A 11 -26.51 37.69 20.90
C SER A 11 -27.49 36.98 19.95
N PRO A 12 -27.39 37.19 18.62
CA PRO A 12 -28.29 36.54 17.66
C PRO A 12 -28.05 35.02 17.65
N SER A 13 -29.11 34.24 17.87
CA SER A 13 -29.09 32.79 17.70
C SER A 13 -30.46 32.26 17.28
N LEU A 14 -30.47 31.40 16.27
CA LEU A 14 -31.67 30.78 15.69
C LEU A 14 -32.27 29.66 16.55
N VAL A 15 -31.49 29.00 17.42
CA VAL A 15 -32.04 28.05 18.41
C VAL A 15 -32.83 28.81 19.48
N ARG A 16 -32.34 29.96 19.94
CA ARG A 16 -33.04 30.86 20.88
C ARG A 16 -34.33 31.46 20.32
N GLU A 17 -34.46 31.62 19.01
CA GLU A 17 -35.73 32.06 18.38
C GLU A 17 -36.87 31.05 18.61
N ASN A 18 -36.54 29.76 18.81
CA ASN A 18 -37.52 28.70 19.13
C ASN A 18 -37.84 28.60 20.62
N TRP A 19 -37.15 29.34 21.48
CA TRP A 19 -37.42 29.37 22.93
C TRP A 19 -38.55 30.34 23.24
N LEU A 20 -39.06 30.29 24.49
CA LEU A 20 -39.92 31.36 24.96
C LEU A 20 -39.18 32.71 24.84
N PRO A 21 -39.84 33.76 24.31
CA PRO A 21 -39.26 35.10 24.30
C PRO A 21 -38.81 35.48 25.71
N THR A 22 -37.60 36.04 25.85
CA THR A 22 -37.00 36.33 27.17
C THR A 22 -37.92 37.21 28.04
N GLU A 23 -38.65 38.15 27.44
CA GLU A 23 -39.67 38.94 28.14
C GLU A 23 -40.79 38.09 28.75
N LEU A 24 -41.20 37.03 28.05
CA LEU A 24 -42.22 36.11 28.52
C LEU A 24 -41.66 35.15 29.57
N ALA A 25 -40.42 34.69 29.41
CA ALA A 25 -39.72 33.90 30.43
C ALA A 25 -39.58 34.66 31.76
N VAL A 26 -39.16 35.94 31.71
CA VAL A 26 -39.12 36.83 32.88
C VAL A 26 -40.52 37.00 33.48
N ARG A 27 -41.56 37.17 32.65
CA ARG A 27 -42.95 37.26 33.14
C ARG A 27 -43.41 35.99 33.84
N GLU A 28 -43.09 34.80 33.31
CA GLU A 28 -43.44 33.51 33.92
C GLU A 28 -42.72 33.31 35.27
N VAL A 29 -41.44 33.67 35.36
CA VAL A 29 -40.67 33.61 36.61
C VAL A 29 -41.26 34.56 37.66
N LEU A 30 -41.57 35.80 37.27
CA LEU A 30 -42.24 36.77 38.17
C LEU A 30 -43.66 36.34 38.54
N ALA A 31 -44.40 35.70 37.63
CA ALA A 31 -45.74 35.18 37.91
C ALA A 31 -45.67 34.01 38.91
N PHE A 32 -44.67 33.13 38.76
CA PHE A 32 -44.39 32.05 39.69
C PHE A 32 -44.05 32.59 41.08
N GLU A 33 -43.18 33.59 41.17
CA GLU A 33 -42.84 34.24 42.45
C GLU A 33 -44.07 34.90 43.08
N ARG A 34 -44.90 35.62 42.31
CA ARG A 34 -46.12 36.25 42.86
C ARG A 34 -47.12 35.22 43.37
N ARG A 35 -47.20 34.05 42.74
CA ARG A 35 -48.17 33.01 43.06
C ARG A 35 -47.75 32.18 44.27
N PHE A 36 -46.48 31.79 44.36
CA PHE A 36 -45.99 30.85 45.37
C PHE A 36 -45.02 31.48 46.38
N GLY A 37 -44.50 32.68 46.10
CA GLY A 37 -43.61 33.44 46.96
C GLY A 37 -42.13 33.13 46.75
N LEU A 38 -41.28 34.00 47.31
CA LEU A 38 -39.82 33.96 47.17
C LEU A 38 -39.18 32.63 47.57
N ARG A 39 -39.74 31.91 48.55
CA ARG A 39 -39.24 30.61 48.99
C ARG A 39 -39.32 29.54 47.90
N HIS A 40 -40.38 29.55 47.09
CA HIS A 40 -40.51 28.64 45.96
C HIS A 40 -39.56 29.03 44.83
N LEU A 41 -39.38 30.34 44.61
CA LEU A 41 -38.41 30.83 43.64
C LEU A 41 -36.98 30.38 43.97
N LYS A 42 -36.59 30.40 45.25
CA LYS A 42 -35.27 29.87 45.68
C LYS A 42 -35.06 28.42 45.27
N LEU A 43 -36.08 27.56 45.43
CA LEU A 43 -36.02 26.18 44.97
C LEU A 43 -35.93 26.08 43.44
N ALA A 44 -36.73 26.88 42.72
CA ALA A 44 -36.69 26.94 41.26
C ALA A 44 -35.31 27.35 40.73
N CYS A 45 -34.66 28.34 41.35
CA CYS A 45 -33.29 28.77 41.01
C CYS A 45 -32.27 27.63 41.16
N HIS A 46 -32.34 26.83 42.24
CA HIS A 46 -31.42 25.72 42.44
C HIS A 46 -31.72 24.53 41.51
N ALA A 47 -32.99 24.34 41.16
CA ALA A 47 -33.45 23.32 40.21
C ALA A 47 -33.23 23.71 38.74
N ALA A 48 -32.77 24.93 38.43
CA ALA A 48 -32.48 25.37 37.06
C ALA A 48 -31.15 24.83 36.54
N LEU A 49 -30.21 24.45 37.41
CA LEU A 49 -28.91 23.95 36.97
C LEU A 49 -29.05 22.61 36.22
N PRO A 50 -29.70 21.57 36.77
CA PRO A 50 -29.93 20.33 36.03
C PRO A 50 -30.95 20.55 34.90
N LEU A 51 -30.67 20.02 33.71
CA LEU A 51 -31.60 20.12 32.58
C LEU A 51 -32.88 19.30 32.81
N ILE A 52 -32.72 18.08 33.33
CA ILE A 52 -33.85 17.17 33.58
C ILE A 52 -33.98 16.90 35.07
N LEU A 53 -35.16 17.22 35.59
CA LEU A 53 -35.59 17.08 36.95
C LEU A 53 -36.41 15.80 37.15
N SER A 54 -36.12 15.12 38.26
CA SER A 54 -36.98 14.09 38.83
C SER A 54 -37.43 14.57 40.22
N PRO A 55 -38.60 14.12 40.72
CA PRO A 55 -39.04 14.46 42.08
C PRO A 55 -37.97 14.19 43.14
N GLU A 56 -37.22 13.11 42.99
CA GLU A 56 -36.11 12.77 43.89
C GLU A 56 -34.96 13.78 43.80
N LEU A 57 -34.55 14.17 42.59
CA LEU A 57 -33.49 15.16 42.41
C LEU A 57 -33.88 16.52 43.01
N VAL A 58 -35.13 16.96 42.80
CA VAL A 58 -35.63 18.21 43.39
C VAL A 58 -35.64 18.14 44.91
N ASN A 59 -36.11 17.03 45.49
CA ASN A 59 -36.06 16.81 46.94
C ASN A 59 -34.62 16.81 47.47
N LEU A 60 -33.68 16.16 46.79
CA LEU A 60 -32.28 16.17 47.23
C LEU A 60 -31.66 17.56 47.13
N ILE A 61 -31.99 18.36 46.11
CA ILE A 61 -31.57 19.75 46.00
C ILE A 61 -32.14 20.56 47.17
N HIS A 62 -33.42 20.39 47.47
CA HIS A 62 -34.08 21.04 48.61
C HIS A 62 -33.36 20.72 49.93
N LEU A 63 -33.11 19.44 50.21
CA LEU A 63 -32.44 19.01 51.45
C LEU A 63 -30.99 19.51 51.55
N ASN A 64 -30.21 19.43 50.47
CA ASN A 64 -28.78 19.74 50.55
C ASN A 64 -28.48 21.25 50.53
N PHE A 65 -29.36 22.06 49.95
CA PHE A 65 -29.08 23.49 49.73
C PHE A 65 -30.04 24.44 50.44
N LEU A 66 -31.23 23.98 50.85
CA LEU A 66 -32.34 24.85 51.27
C LEU A 66 -33.08 24.39 52.55
N GLU A 67 -32.62 23.36 53.26
CA GLU A 67 -33.27 22.82 54.47
C GLU A 67 -33.52 23.87 55.58
N GLY A 68 -32.69 24.92 55.65
CA GLY A 68 -32.82 26.03 56.61
C GLY A 68 -33.73 27.19 56.18
N GLU A 69 -34.29 27.17 54.97
CA GLU A 69 -35.01 28.32 54.37
C GLU A 69 -36.54 28.27 54.60
N GLY A 70 -37.03 27.23 55.29
CA GLY A 70 -38.46 27.08 55.62
C GLY A 70 -39.35 26.94 54.38
N ILE A 71 -38.85 26.27 53.35
CA ILE A 71 -39.57 25.96 52.11
C ILE A 71 -40.58 24.84 52.40
N PRO A 72 -41.87 24.98 52.02
CA PRO A 72 -42.84 23.93 52.26
C PRO A 72 -42.57 22.72 51.36
N TRP A 73 -42.85 21.51 51.86
CA TRP A 73 -42.69 20.27 51.07
C TRP A 73 -43.52 20.26 49.78
N VAL A 74 -44.62 21.01 49.74
CA VAL A 74 -45.47 21.17 48.53
C VAL A 74 -44.73 21.91 47.41
N ALA A 75 -43.70 22.70 47.74
CA ALA A 75 -42.96 23.50 46.77
C ALA A 75 -42.30 22.67 45.66
N GLU A 76 -41.92 21.43 45.96
CA GLU A 76 -41.33 20.51 44.99
C GLU A 76 -42.35 20.13 43.91
N VAL A 77 -43.58 19.84 44.33
CA VAL A 77 -44.69 19.50 43.42
C VAL A 77 -45.16 20.74 42.67
N ASP A 78 -45.28 21.88 43.36
CA ASP A 78 -45.69 23.15 42.76
C ASP A 78 -44.70 23.60 41.69
N LEU A 79 -43.39 23.38 41.88
CA LEU A 79 -42.36 23.65 40.88
C LEU A 79 -42.51 22.74 39.66
N LEU A 80 -42.55 21.42 39.87
CA LEU A 80 -42.59 20.45 38.77
C LEU A 80 -43.87 20.55 37.92
N LEU A 81 -44.98 20.96 38.51
CA LEU A 81 -46.26 21.16 37.83
C LEU A 81 -46.50 22.61 37.40
N SER A 82 -45.53 23.51 37.63
CA SER A 82 -45.64 24.90 37.18
C SER A 82 -45.35 25.06 35.69
N PRO A 83 -45.74 26.21 35.09
CA PRO A 83 -45.34 26.57 33.72
C PRO A 83 -43.83 26.68 33.50
N LEU A 84 -43.02 26.71 34.58
CA LEU A 84 -41.55 26.75 34.48
C LEU A 84 -40.97 25.42 33.97
N CYS A 85 -41.70 24.32 34.17
CA CYS A 85 -41.28 22.97 33.81
C CYS A 85 -42.19 22.38 32.73
N ARG A 86 -41.62 21.59 31.83
CA ARG A 86 -42.35 20.80 30.83
C ARG A 86 -42.14 19.31 31.09
N PRO A 87 -43.19 18.47 31.06
CA PRO A 87 -43.03 17.03 31.19
C PRO A 87 -42.37 16.47 29.93
N VAL A 88 -41.30 15.68 30.09
CA VAL A 88 -40.54 15.09 28.99
C VAL A 88 -40.75 13.58 28.89
N ASP A 89 -40.92 12.90 30.02
CA ASP A 89 -41.13 11.45 30.11
C ASP A 89 -41.84 11.10 31.44
N GLU A 90 -42.15 9.82 31.68
CA GLU A 90 -42.80 9.37 32.92
C GLU A 90 -42.02 9.78 34.19
N GLY A 91 -42.51 10.84 34.86
CA GLY A 91 -41.91 11.37 36.09
C GLY A 91 -40.65 12.22 35.88
N LEU A 92 -40.38 12.66 34.64
CA LEU A 92 -39.25 13.52 34.29
C LEU A 92 -39.74 14.85 33.70
N TYR A 93 -39.13 15.93 34.16
CA TYR A 93 -39.48 17.29 33.81
C TYR A 93 -38.24 18.04 33.32
N GLU A 94 -38.39 18.94 32.37
CA GLU A 94 -37.32 19.81 31.88
C GLU A 94 -37.68 21.26 32.18
N VAL A 95 -36.72 22.03 32.68
CA VAL A 95 -36.90 23.48 32.84
C VAL A 95 -36.79 24.11 31.48
N GLU A 96 -37.75 24.95 31.12
CA GLU A 96 -37.74 25.61 29.81
C GLU A 96 -36.45 26.44 29.65
N PRO A 97 -35.71 26.33 28.52
CA PRO A 97 -34.39 26.93 28.36
C PRO A 97 -34.27 28.44 28.65
N ALA A 98 -35.22 29.27 28.19
CA ALA A 98 -35.19 30.70 28.45
C ALA A 98 -35.53 31.01 29.92
N ILE A 99 -36.45 30.24 30.52
CA ILE A 99 -36.74 30.32 31.95
C ILE A 99 -35.51 29.90 32.79
N ARG A 100 -34.79 28.86 32.36
CA ARG A 100 -33.56 28.38 33.00
C ARG A 100 -32.50 29.48 33.05
N GLU A 101 -32.26 30.21 31.96
CA GLU A 101 -31.30 31.32 31.95
C GLU A 101 -31.66 32.38 32.99
N VAL A 102 -32.92 32.81 33.03
CA VAL A 102 -33.41 33.79 34.02
C VAL A 102 -33.21 33.28 35.46
N LEU A 103 -33.53 32.01 35.71
CA LEU A 103 -33.39 31.40 37.04
C LEU A 103 -31.93 31.23 37.47
N LEU A 104 -31.01 30.95 36.56
CA LEU A 104 -29.57 30.83 36.84
C LEU A 104 -28.94 32.20 37.16
N VAL A 105 -29.33 33.25 36.44
CA VAL A 105 -28.94 34.62 36.78
C VAL A 105 -29.45 34.99 38.18
N GLU A 106 -30.71 34.64 38.48
CA GLU A 106 -31.28 34.91 39.80
C GLU A 106 -30.62 34.08 40.92
N LEU A 107 -30.20 32.84 40.62
CA LEU A 107 -29.42 32.01 41.53
C LEU A 107 -28.10 32.69 41.91
N GLU A 108 -27.35 33.22 40.94
CA GLU A 108 -26.10 33.95 41.21
C GLU A 108 -26.35 35.24 42.00
N ASN A 109 -27.39 35.99 41.64
CA ASN A 109 -27.75 37.24 42.33
C ASN A 109 -28.10 37.00 43.81
N GLN A 110 -28.86 35.95 44.12
CA GLN A 110 -29.33 35.70 45.48
C GLN A 110 -28.31 34.95 46.34
N PHE A 111 -27.49 34.06 45.76
CA PHE A 111 -26.66 33.11 46.51
C PHE A 111 -25.16 33.22 46.24
N GLY A 112 -24.76 34.12 45.33
CA GLY A 112 -23.38 34.37 44.95
C GLY A 112 -22.87 33.43 43.85
N TRP A 113 -21.79 33.87 43.19
CA TRP A 113 -21.19 33.21 42.04
C TRP A 113 -20.64 31.79 42.32
N GLU A 114 -20.39 31.42 43.59
CA GLU A 114 -19.92 30.06 43.96
C GLU A 114 -21.05 29.02 44.01
N ARG A 115 -22.32 29.46 44.06
CA ARG A 115 -23.47 28.57 44.23
C ARG A 115 -23.67 27.59 43.06
N PRO A 116 -23.61 28.03 41.78
CA PRO A 116 -23.70 27.12 40.64
C PRO A 116 -22.63 26.02 40.65
N PHE A 117 -21.39 26.34 41.04
CA PHE A 117 -20.30 25.37 41.14
C PHE A 117 -20.56 24.30 42.20
N THR A 118 -21.12 24.69 43.34
CA THR A 118 -21.44 23.75 44.42
C THR A 118 -22.59 22.82 44.01
N LEU A 119 -23.60 23.37 43.31
CA LEU A 119 -24.68 22.58 42.71
C LEU A 119 -24.16 21.64 41.61
N ALA A 120 -23.20 22.08 40.78
CA ALA A 120 -22.59 21.25 39.75
C ALA A 120 -21.84 20.05 40.34
N LYS A 121 -21.07 20.26 41.42
CA LYS A 121 -20.40 19.15 42.17
C LYS A 121 -21.42 18.16 42.72
N PHE A 122 -22.52 18.67 43.26
CA PHE A 122 -23.60 17.83 43.76
C PHE A 122 -24.26 17.02 42.65
N LEU A 123 -24.54 17.65 41.50
CA LEU A 123 -25.14 17.00 40.34
C LEU A 123 -24.24 15.89 39.80
N GLU A 124 -22.94 16.13 39.67
CA GLU A 124 -21.96 15.11 39.26
C GLU A 124 -21.97 13.91 40.22
N PHE A 125 -21.95 14.16 41.53
CA PHE A 125 -22.00 13.12 42.54
C PHE A 125 -23.32 12.32 42.51
N TYR A 126 -24.45 12.99 42.28
CA TYR A 126 -25.75 12.37 42.10
C TYR A 126 -25.75 11.43 40.90
N LEU A 127 -25.25 11.88 39.74
CA LEU A 127 -25.17 11.09 38.51
C LEU A 127 -24.27 9.86 38.68
N ALA A 128 -23.12 10.00 39.35
CA ALA A 128 -22.16 8.92 39.57
C ALA A 128 -22.73 7.76 40.43
N ARG A 129 -23.63 8.06 41.37
CA ARG A 129 -24.23 7.06 42.27
C ARG A 129 -25.50 6.40 41.74
N LYS A 130 -26.07 6.94 40.66
CA LYS A 130 -27.34 6.50 40.09
C LYS A 130 -27.16 5.84 38.72
N SER A 131 -26.41 4.73 38.70
CA SER A 131 -26.29 3.83 37.55
C SER A 131 -27.57 3.03 37.21
N GLY A 132 -28.67 3.24 37.94
CA GLY A 132 -29.92 2.47 37.83
C GLY A 132 -31.19 3.24 37.46
N LEU A 133 -31.10 4.54 37.11
CA LEU A 133 -32.26 5.24 36.55
C LEU A 133 -32.53 4.74 35.13
N LYS A 134 -33.81 4.53 34.77
CA LYS A 134 -34.25 4.32 33.37
C LYS A 134 -34.13 5.61 32.54
N LEU A 135 -33.08 6.40 32.76
CA LEU A 135 -32.78 7.57 31.94
C LEU A 135 -32.09 7.10 30.67
N ARG A 136 -32.46 7.70 29.54
CA ARG A 136 -31.76 7.46 28.28
C ARG A 136 -30.28 7.86 28.43
N PRO A 137 -29.32 7.09 27.90
CA PRO A 137 -27.89 7.41 28.02
C PRO A 137 -27.52 8.83 27.58
N GLN A 138 -28.20 9.35 26.56
CA GLN A 138 -28.04 10.73 26.07
C GLN A 138 -28.36 11.78 27.15
N ILE A 139 -29.41 11.58 27.95
CA ILE A 139 -29.80 12.50 29.02
C ILE A 139 -28.73 12.53 30.12
N ILE A 140 -28.19 11.36 30.47
CA ILE A 140 -27.12 11.25 31.47
C ILE A 140 -25.88 11.99 30.98
N GLN A 141 -25.53 11.83 29.70
CA GLN A 141 -24.38 12.51 29.10
C GLN A 141 -24.57 14.03 29.08
N THR A 142 -25.72 14.53 28.63
CA THR A 142 -25.99 15.99 28.63
C THR A 142 -25.97 16.57 30.05
N GLN A 143 -26.57 15.89 31.03
CA GLN A 143 -26.50 16.35 32.43
C GLN A 143 -25.08 16.33 32.99
N ARG A 144 -24.26 15.35 32.57
CA ARG A 144 -22.85 15.30 32.93
C ARG A 144 -22.08 16.48 32.34
N TRP A 145 -22.30 16.82 31.07
CA TRP A 145 -21.68 18.00 30.45
C TRP A 145 -22.10 19.29 31.15
N ILE A 146 -23.36 19.42 31.56
CA ILE A 146 -23.81 20.60 32.31
C ILE A 146 -23.04 20.73 33.63
N ALA A 147 -22.88 19.65 34.39
CA ALA A 147 -22.08 19.69 35.61
C ALA A 147 -20.61 20.02 35.30
N GLN A 148 -20.02 19.35 34.31
CA GLN A 148 -18.61 19.54 33.95
C GLN A 148 -18.33 20.92 33.33
N ALA A 149 -19.29 21.58 32.69
CA ALA A 149 -19.07 22.92 32.14
C ALA A 149 -18.71 23.93 33.23
N TYR A 150 -19.25 23.76 34.45
CA TYR A 150 -18.86 24.58 35.60
C TYR A 150 -17.60 24.06 36.30
N LEU A 151 -17.30 22.76 36.26
CA LEU A 151 -16.20 22.17 37.05
C LEU A 151 -14.88 22.05 36.27
N ASN A 152 -14.97 21.69 35.00
CA ASN A 152 -13.88 21.44 34.09
C ASN A 152 -14.33 21.72 32.64
N PRO A 153 -14.46 23.01 32.25
CA PRO A 153 -14.92 23.39 30.91
C PRO A 153 -14.00 22.85 29.80
N ASP A 154 -12.70 22.73 30.08
CA ASP A 154 -11.70 22.18 29.15
C ASP A 154 -12.07 20.78 28.64
N LEU A 155 -12.48 19.89 29.57
CA LEU A 155 -12.89 18.53 29.23
C LEU A 155 -14.15 18.52 28.36
N VAL A 156 -15.11 19.40 28.66
CA VAL A 156 -16.37 19.47 27.91
C VAL A 156 -16.15 19.95 26.49
N VAL A 157 -15.31 20.99 26.29
CA VAL A 157 -14.96 21.47 24.95
C VAL A 157 -14.31 20.35 24.14
N GLN A 158 -13.36 19.62 24.71
CA GLN A 158 -12.70 18.50 24.01
C GLN A 158 -13.67 17.37 23.65
N GLU A 159 -14.51 16.94 24.60
CA GLU A 159 -15.49 15.87 24.36
C GLU A 159 -16.53 16.27 23.30
N MET A 160 -17.03 17.52 23.36
CA MET A 160 -18.03 18.02 22.42
C MET A 160 -17.46 18.26 21.03
N THR A 161 -16.22 18.77 20.92
CA THR A 161 -15.52 18.91 19.64
C THR A 161 -15.27 17.55 19.00
N HIS A 162 -14.77 16.57 19.76
CA HIS A 162 -14.60 15.21 19.25
C HIS A 162 -15.94 14.59 18.81
N LEU A 163 -17.01 14.78 19.58
CA LEU A 163 -18.33 14.28 19.19
C LEU A 163 -18.81 14.95 17.91
N LEU A 164 -18.67 16.27 17.79
CA LEU A 164 -19.04 17.02 16.60
C LEU A 164 -18.26 16.50 15.38
N GLU A 165 -16.94 16.36 15.47
CA GLU A 165 -16.10 15.82 14.39
C GLU A 165 -16.52 14.39 13.99
N SER A 166 -16.78 13.54 14.98
CA SER A 166 -17.25 12.17 14.73
C SER A 166 -18.62 12.13 14.06
N SER A 167 -19.53 13.02 14.46
CA SER A 167 -20.89 13.13 13.89
C SER A 167 -20.88 13.68 12.46
N LEU A 168 -19.83 14.40 12.09
CA LEU A 168 -19.61 14.97 10.76
C LEU A 168 -18.88 14.00 9.80
N SER A 169 -18.51 12.80 10.26
CA SER A 169 -17.88 11.75 9.45
C SER A 169 -18.90 10.94 8.63
N GLU A 170 -18.53 10.52 7.40
CA GLU A 170 -19.44 10.01 6.36
C GLU A 170 -20.02 8.60 6.61
N GLU A 171 -19.65 7.91 7.71
CA GLU A 171 -20.01 6.50 7.94
C GLU A 171 -21.43 6.26 8.49
N ASN A 172 -22.13 7.28 9.01
CA ASN A 172 -23.44 7.12 9.68
C ASN A 172 -24.39 8.32 9.52
N HIS A 173 -24.92 8.53 8.31
CA HIS A 173 -25.73 9.73 7.97
C HIS A 173 -26.97 10.01 8.86
N ILE A 174 -27.66 9.00 9.41
CA ILE A 174 -28.89 9.22 10.22
C ILE A 174 -28.57 9.40 11.71
N LEU A 175 -27.57 8.69 12.24
CA LEU A 175 -27.14 8.81 13.64
C LEU A 175 -26.38 10.12 13.87
N GLY A 176 -25.57 10.56 12.90
CA GLY A 176 -24.80 11.80 12.99
C GLY A 176 -25.66 13.07 13.06
N LEU A 177 -26.82 13.11 12.40
CA LEU A 177 -27.73 14.28 12.46
C LEU A 177 -28.30 14.51 13.87
N SER A 178 -28.68 13.43 14.57
CA SER A 178 -29.19 13.54 15.94
C SER A 178 -28.10 14.02 16.90
N GLU A 179 -26.85 13.62 16.68
CA GLU A 179 -25.70 14.03 17.47
C GLU A 179 -25.31 15.48 17.18
N GLN A 180 -25.35 15.92 15.91
CA GLN A 180 -25.13 17.32 15.51
C GLN A 180 -26.15 18.27 16.14
N ILE A 181 -27.44 17.90 16.12
CA ILE A 181 -28.50 18.69 16.78
C ILE A 181 -28.29 18.72 18.30
N GLN A 182 -27.94 17.58 18.91
CA GLN A 182 -27.69 17.50 20.35
C GLN A 182 -26.51 18.39 20.76
N VAL A 183 -25.39 18.32 20.03
CA VAL A 183 -24.21 19.14 20.29
C VAL A 183 -24.57 20.62 20.12
N THR A 184 -25.18 21.00 19.01
CA THR A 184 -25.55 22.40 18.72
C THR A 184 -26.39 23.01 19.84
N ASN A 185 -27.46 22.32 20.24
CA ASN A 185 -28.33 22.79 21.34
C ASN A 185 -27.60 22.84 22.68
N THR A 186 -26.71 21.89 22.95
CA THR A 186 -25.98 21.82 24.23
C THR A 186 -24.87 22.87 24.33
N VAL A 187 -24.17 23.17 23.23
CA VAL A 187 -23.15 24.23 23.16
C VAL A 187 -23.77 25.57 23.51
N GLU A 188 -24.95 25.83 22.97
CA GLU A 188 -25.66 27.07 23.21
C GLU A 188 -26.19 27.19 24.64
N LEU A 189 -26.74 26.11 25.19
CA LEU A 189 -27.16 26.02 26.60
C LEU A 189 -26.00 26.22 27.60
N LEU A 190 -24.75 26.03 27.15
CA LEU A 190 -23.53 26.05 27.96
C LEU A 190 -22.53 27.13 27.51
N ALA A 191 -22.93 28.09 26.67
CA ALA A 191 -22.02 29.09 26.13
C ALA A 191 -21.29 29.86 27.25
N GLU A 192 -22.02 30.37 28.25
CA GLU A 192 -21.44 31.14 29.35
C GLU A 192 -20.43 30.36 30.22
N PRO A 193 -20.72 29.14 30.71
CA PRO A 193 -19.73 28.39 31.47
C PRO A 193 -18.53 27.93 30.62
N LEU A 194 -18.73 27.64 29.32
CA LEU A 194 -17.66 27.20 28.43
C LEU A 194 -16.72 28.33 27.99
N GLU A 195 -17.13 29.61 28.02
CA GLU A 195 -16.24 30.78 27.81
C GLU A 195 -15.00 30.78 28.74
N ARG A 196 -15.02 30.00 29.84
CA ARG A 196 -13.93 29.95 30.83
C ARG A 196 -12.85 28.89 30.53
N THR A 197 -12.98 28.17 29.41
CA THR A 197 -12.01 27.17 28.95
C THR A 197 -10.64 27.77 28.62
N ASN A 198 -9.57 27.00 28.79
CA ASN A 198 -8.23 27.35 28.29
C ASN A 198 -8.10 27.07 26.78
N TYR A 199 -8.96 26.24 26.21
CA TYR A 199 -8.99 25.83 24.81
C TYR A 199 -9.83 26.79 23.97
N HIS A 200 -9.33 28.02 23.81
CA HIS A 200 -10.08 29.12 23.17
C HIS A 200 -10.32 28.86 21.68
N GLU A 201 -9.36 28.25 20.99
CA GLU A 201 -9.47 27.93 19.56
C GLU A 201 -10.49 26.82 19.32
N GLU A 202 -10.49 25.78 20.14
CA GLU A 202 -11.45 24.68 20.04
C GLU A 202 -12.86 25.11 20.45
N TYR A 203 -12.99 26.00 21.43
CA TYR A 203 -14.27 26.61 21.78
C TYR A 203 -14.81 27.48 20.65
N GLN A 204 -13.95 28.31 20.04
CA GLN A 204 -14.32 29.12 18.88
C GLN A 204 -14.79 28.24 17.72
N TYR A 205 -14.02 27.20 17.37
CA TYR A 205 -14.40 26.18 16.39
C TYR A 205 -15.76 25.55 16.69
N LEU A 206 -15.98 25.12 17.94
CA LEU A 206 -17.24 24.50 18.37
C LEU A 206 -18.42 25.47 18.24
N THR A 207 -18.26 26.73 18.65
CA THR A 207 -19.32 27.74 18.58
C THR A 207 -19.64 28.15 17.15
N ASP A 208 -18.64 28.33 16.29
CA ASP A 208 -18.84 28.78 14.91
C ASP A 208 -19.50 27.68 14.07
N ASN A 209 -19.07 26.42 14.23
CA ASN A 209 -19.73 25.29 13.58
C ASN A 209 -21.15 25.07 14.10
N SER A 210 -21.38 25.23 15.41
CA SER A 210 -22.73 25.09 16.00
C SER A 210 -23.68 26.18 15.49
N LYS A 211 -23.22 27.43 15.35
CA LYS A 211 -24.03 28.52 14.77
C LYS A 211 -24.45 28.22 13.35
N VAL A 212 -23.50 27.80 12.50
CA VAL A 212 -23.79 27.46 11.11
C VAL A 212 -24.73 26.27 11.00
N LEU A 213 -24.50 25.22 11.80
CA LEU A 213 -25.40 24.06 11.87
C LEU A 213 -26.80 24.45 12.35
N SER A 214 -26.91 25.35 13.32
CA SER A 214 -28.19 25.91 13.76
C SER A 214 -28.92 26.61 12.60
N GLU A 215 -28.21 27.40 11.79
CA GLU A 215 -28.83 28.04 10.63
C GLU A 215 -29.27 27.03 9.56
N ILE A 216 -28.53 25.92 9.39
CA ILE A 216 -28.91 24.82 8.49
C ILE A 216 -30.15 24.08 9.01
N PHE A 217 -30.25 23.81 10.31
CA PHE A 217 -31.34 23.02 10.89
C PHE A 217 -32.63 23.82 11.12
N TYR A 218 -32.52 25.09 11.49
CA TYR A 218 -33.65 25.90 11.94
C TYR A 218 -33.89 27.17 11.09
N GLY A 219 -32.94 27.59 10.26
CA GLY A 219 -33.02 28.80 9.44
C GLY A 219 -33.47 28.58 7.99
N ASP A 220 -33.41 29.63 7.18
CA ASP A 220 -33.65 29.58 5.74
C ASP A 220 -32.33 29.33 4.99
N GLU A 221 -32.09 28.06 4.65
CA GLU A 221 -30.87 27.58 3.99
C GLU A 221 -30.55 28.36 2.69
N GLN A 222 -31.56 28.80 1.94
CA GLN A 222 -31.34 29.56 0.71
C GLN A 222 -30.85 30.97 0.99
N LYS A 223 -31.43 31.63 2.00
CA LYS A 223 -31.05 32.98 2.41
C LYS A 223 -29.64 33.04 2.98
N LEU A 224 -29.21 31.99 3.69
CA LEU A 224 -27.84 31.84 4.18
C LEU A 224 -26.84 31.68 3.03
N LYS A 225 -27.15 30.84 2.04
CA LYS A 225 -26.32 30.67 0.84
C LYS A 225 -26.18 31.97 0.05
N GLU A 226 -27.27 32.72 -0.10
CA GLU A 226 -27.26 34.03 -0.76
C GLU A 226 -26.43 35.06 0.00
N LYS A 227 -26.55 35.11 1.33
CA LYS A 227 -25.76 36.01 2.19
C LYS A 227 -24.26 35.71 2.11
N ILE A 228 -23.85 34.45 2.21
CA ILE A 228 -22.43 34.06 2.11
C ILE A 228 -21.87 34.32 0.71
N GLN A 229 -22.66 34.08 -0.35
CA GLN A 229 -22.24 34.42 -1.72
C GLN A 229 -22.11 35.93 -1.96
N GLN A 230 -23.00 36.72 -1.37
CA GLN A 230 -22.98 38.17 -1.47
C GLN A 230 -21.79 38.76 -0.70
N GLU A 231 -21.56 38.33 0.54
CA GLU A 231 -20.45 38.79 1.39
C GLU A 231 -19.07 38.30 0.85
N GLN A 232 -19.01 37.16 0.15
CA GLN A 232 -17.82 36.73 -0.63
C GLN A 232 -17.56 37.61 -1.86
N ALA A 233 -18.61 38.06 -2.56
CA ALA A 233 -18.50 38.93 -3.72
C ALA A 233 -18.10 40.37 -3.34
N GLU A 234 -18.50 40.82 -2.16
CA GLU A 234 -18.19 42.14 -1.60
C GLU A 234 -16.81 42.18 -0.90
N GLY A 235 -16.18 41.02 -0.67
CA GLY A 235 -14.84 40.91 -0.07
C GLY A 235 -14.81 41.19 1.44
N GLU A 236 -15.97 41.15 2.10
CA GLU A 236 -16.11 41.47 3.52
C GLU A 236 -15.82 40.28 4.45
N ILE A 237 -15.99 39.03 3.98
CA ILE A 237 -15.57 37.84 4.74
C ILE A 237 -14.06 37.66 4.60
N ARG A 238 -13.33 37.78 5.73
CA ARG A 238 -11.92 37.41 5.76
C ARG A 238 -11.81 35.90 5.57
N GLU A 239 -10.93 35.41 4.69
CA GLU A 239 -10.67 33.98 4.52
C GLU A 239 -10.45 33.24 5.86
N GLU A 240 -9.94 33.94 6.86
CA GLU A 240 -9.73 33.50 8.24
C GLU A 240 -11.02 33.03 8.94
N GLU A 241 -12.16 33.70 8.75
CA GLU A 241 -13.43 33.33 9.39
C GLU A 241 -13.99 32.04 8.79
N LEU A 242 -13.85 31.85 7.48
CA LEU A 242 -14.19 30.57 6.84
C LEU A 242 -13.20 29.45 7.23
N ARG A 243 -11.96 29.76 7.67
CA ARG A 243 -10.94 28.76 8.11
C ARG A 243 -11.33 28.07 9.42
N GLN A 244 -12.22 28.68 10.19
CA GLN A 244 -12.65 28.18 11.49
C GLN A 244 -13.82 27.18 11.40
N LEU A 245 -14.44 27.03 10.22
CA LEU A 245 -15.53 26.08 9.98
C LEU A 245 -15.04 24.71 9.48
N ALA A 246 -15.73 23.66 9.89
CA ALA A 246 -15.46 22.29 9.49
C ALA A 246 -15.75 22.08 7.99
N PRO A 247 -14.92 21.31 7.27
CA PRO A 247 -15.08 21.10 5.82
C PRO A 247 -16.39 20.40 5.45
N SER A 248 -16.92 19.56 6.34
CA SER A 248 -18.24 18.91 6.21
C SER A 248 -19.39 19.91 6.34
N VAL A 249 -19.29 20.88 7.25
CA VAL A 249 -20.28 21.97 7.42
C VAL A 249 -20.26 22.90 6.20
N LEU A 250 -19.08 23.22 5.67
CA LEU A 250 -18.95 23.98 4.41
C LEU A 250 -19.53 23.24 3.21
N ARG A 251 -19.37 21.90 3.15
CA ARG A 251 -20.01 21.05 2.13
C ARG A 251 -21.53 21.03 2.26
N GLN A 252 -22.07 20.97 3.47
CA GLN A 252 -23.53 21.07 3.71
C GLN A 252 -24.08 22.42 3.22
N LEU A 253 -23.30 23.51 3.33
CA LEU A 253 -23.64 24.81 2.76
C LEU A 253 -23.44 24.92 1.23
N GLY A 254 -22.90 23.89 0.57
CA GLY A 254 -22.61 23.92 -0.87
C GLY A 254 -21.44 24.84 -1.25
N ILE A 255 -20.60 25.23 -0.29
CA ILE A 255 -19.43 26.09 -0.51
C ILE A 255 -18.25 25.18 -0.82
N SER A 256 -17.80 25.16 -2.08
CA SER A 256 -16.61 24.41 -2.49
C SER A 256 -15.36 25.16 -2.05
N ARG A 257 -14.75 24.71 -0.96
CA ARG A 257 -13.46 25.21 -0.50
C ARG A 257 -12.34 24.33 -1.04
N GLU A 258 -11.96 24.52 -2.30
CA GLU A 258 -10.73 23.93 -2.83
C GLU A 258 -9.50 24.73 -2.36
N SER A 259 -9.19 24.70 -1.06
CA SER A 259 -7.96 25.32 -0.55
C SER A 259 -6.80 24.31 -0.58
N ARG A 260 -5.66 24.77 -1.09
CA ARG A 260 -4.41 24.00 -1.27
C ARG A 260 -3.86 23.35 0.02
N GLU A 261 -4.27 23.82 1.20
CA GLU A 261 -3.81 23.31 2.51
C GLU A 261 -4.57 22.05 2.96
N GLU A 262 -5.85 21.89 2.59
CA GLU A 262 -6.63 20.66 2.88
C GLU A 262 -6.17 19.44 2.07
N LYS A 263 -5.42 19.64 0.97
CA LYS A 263 -4.72 18.54 0.29
C LYS A 263 -3.76 17.78 1.19
N PHE A 264 -3.34 18.36 2.32
CA PHE A 264 -2.25 17.83 3.13
C PHE A 264 -2.61 17.48 4.58
N LYS A 265 -3.76 17.88 5.13
CA LYS A 265 -4.14 17.48 6.51
C LYS A 265 -4.69 16.06 6.60
N ASP A 266 -5.46 15.57 5.61
CA ASP A 266 -5.84 14.15 5.52
C ASP A 266 -4.62 13.23 5.19
N LEU A 267 -3.46 13.81 4.84
CA LEU A 267 -2.21 13.07 4.63
C LEU A 267 -1.58 12.58 5.96
N PHE A 268 -1.90 13.20 7.10
CA PHE A 268 -1.25 12.93 8.40
C PHE A 268 -1.91 11.82 9.24
N SER A 269 -3.08 11.30 8.83
CA SER A 269 -3.65 10.06 9.42
C SER A 269 -3.14 8.78 8.72
N LEU A 270 -2.44 8.93 7.59
CA LEU A 270 -1.76 7.86 6.87
C LEU A 270 -0.26 7.88 7.17
N GLU A 271 0.30 6.74 7.57
CA GLU A 271 1.76 6.57 7.66
C GLU A 271 2.36 6.59 6.25
N LEU A 272 2.75 7.78 5.78
CA LEU A 272 3.43 7.93 4.51
C LEU A 272 4.91 7.55 4.64
N PRO A 273 5.49 6.86 3.64
CA PRO A 273 6.92 6.61 3.62
C PRO A 273 7.73 7.91 3.68
N ALA A 274 8.83 7.92 4.44
CA ALA A 274 9.69 9.10 4.64
C ALA A 274 10.10 9.77 3.32
N TRP A 275 10.34 8.97 2.28
CA TRP A 275 10.69 9.51 0.97
C TRP A 275 9.58 10.32 0.29
N LEU A 276 8.33 9.91 0.47
CA LEU A 276 7.20 10.59 -0.14
C LEU A 276 6.93 11.88 0.64
N GLN A 277 7.13 11.87 1.97
CA GLN A 277 7.10 13.07 2.79
C GLN A 277 8.20 14.06 2.38
N GLU A 278 9.43 13.59 2.15
CA GLU A 278 10.54 14.41 1.64
C GLU A 278 10.18 15.03 0.27
N CYS A 279 9.70 14.23 -0.68
CA CYS A 279 9.26 14.73 -2.00
C CYS A 279 8.15 15.79 -1.89
N LEU A 280 7.16 15.57 -1.03
CA LEU A 280 6.04 16.49 -0.83
C LEU A 280 6.47 17.77 -0.08
N SER A 281 7.40 17.67 0.87
CA SER A 281 7.96 18.83 1.57
C SER A 281 8.80 19.70 0.64
N ALA A 282 9.61 19.08 -0.24
CA ALA A 282 10.37 19.78 -1.27
C ALA A 282 9.44 20.46 -2.30
N TYR A 283 8.28 19.87 -2.58
CA TYR A 283 7.24 20.47 -3.40
C TYR A 283 6.58 21.70 -2.75
N GLN A 284 6.51 21.74 -1.41
CA GLN A 284 5.90 22.84 -0.63
C GLN A 284 6.82 24.04 -0.41
N SER A 285 8.14 23.83 -0.32
CA SER A 285 9.11 24.92 -0.19
C SER A 285 9.28 25.66 -1.52
N ASP A 286 8.60 26.80 -1.68
CA ASP A 286 8.60 27.63 -2.90
C ASP A 286 9.93 28.38 -3.17
N SER A 287 11.03 27.97 -2.55
CA SER A 287 12.37 28.49 -2.84
C SER A 287 12.92 27.81 -4.09
N GLY A 288 12.87 28.50 -5.23
CA GLY A 288 13.24 28.04 -6.57
C GLY A 288 14.71 27.62 -6.80
N GLN A 289 15.28 26.76 -5.96
CA GLN A 289 16.52 26.03 -6.23
C GLN A 289 16.23 24.53 -6.05
N ASP A 290 16.31 23.78 -7.15
CA ASP A 290 16.03 22.34 -7.31
C ASP A 290 14.56 21.85 -7.30
N LYS A 291 13.67 22.50 -8.06
CA LYS A 291 12.47 21.81 -8.58
C LYS A 291 12.93 20.83 -9.67
N SER A 292 13.30 19.59 -9.32
CA SER A 292 13.44 18.55 -10.34
C SER A 292 12.07 18.29 -10.95
N GLU A 293 11.94 18.40 -12.27
CA GLU A 293 10.68 18.14 -13.00
C GLU A 293 10.13 16.73 -12.67
N ASP A 294 11.03 15.81 -12.31
CA ASP A 294 10.75 14.45 -11.87
C ASP A 294 9.97 14.37 -10.54
N ASN A 295 10.35 15.18 -9.54
CA ASN A 295 9.66 15.18 -8.24
C ASN A 295 8.27 15.81 -8.34
N ASP A 296 8.10 16.83 -9.20
CA ASP A 296 6.79 17.43 -9.46
C ASP A 296 5.82 16.41 -10.08
N LEU A 297 6.26 15.64 -11.07
CA LEU A 297 5.44 14.61 -11.71
C LEU A 297 4.93 13.58 -10.69
N ILE A 298 5.81 13.11 -9.81
CA ILE A 298 5.47 12.12 -8.76
C ILE A 298 4.45 12.71 -7.78
N CYS A 299 4.66 13.95 -7.31
CA CYS A 299 3.75 14.61 -6.38
C CYS A 299 2.37 14.86 -7.00
N ARG A 300 2.32 15.27 -8.28
CA ARG A 300 1.05 15.44 -9.00
C ARG A 300 0.31 14.12 -9.19
N ALA A 301 1.03 13.04 -9.52
CA ALA A 301 0.44 11.71 -9.71
C ALA A 301 -0.14 11.15 -8.40
N PHE A 302 0.61 11.27 -7.30
CA PHE A 302 0.15 10.90 -5.97
C PHE A 302 -1.11 11.68 -5.57
N ASN A 303 -1.08 13.01 -5.68
CA ASN A 303 -2.23 13.85 -5.33
C ASN A 303 -3.48 13.49 -6.13
N PHE A 304 -3.33 13.18 -7.41
CA PHE A 304 -4.43 12.78 -8.28
C PHE A 304 -5.00 11.40 -7.90
N ALA A 305 -4.14 10.40 -7.70
CA ALA A 305 -4.55 9.08 -7.24
C ALA A 305 -5.25 9.15 -5.86
N TYR A 306 -4.71 9.95 -4.93
CA TYR A 306 -5.27 10.16 -3.60
C TYR A 306 -6.69 10.75 -3.66
N GLN A 307 -6.90 11.76 -4.51
CA GLN A 307 -8.21 12.39 -4.68
C GLN A 307 -9.26 11.42 -5.23
N LEU A 308 -8.86 10.58 -6.19
CA LEU A 308 -9.77 9.68 -6.88
C LEU A 308 -10.13 8.44 -6.07
N HIS A 309 -9.21 7.94 -5.26
CA HIS A 309 -9.45 6.81 -4.37
C HIS A 309 -9.92 7.24 -2.96
N ARG A 310 -10.32 8.51 -2.79
CA ARG A 310 -10.86 9.01 -1.51
C ARG A 310 -12.18 8.31 -1.20
N GLY A 311 -12.29 7.74 0.00
CA GLY A 311 -13.47 6.95 0.41
C GLY A 311 -13.50 5.51 -0.12
N GLN A 312 -12.50 5.08 -0.90
CA GLN A 312 -12.35 3.68 -1.31
C GLN A 312 -11.50 2.92 -0.29
N TYR A 313 -11.97 1.73 0.10
CA TYR A 313 -11.30 0.87 1.08
C TYR A 313 -10.94 -0.50 0.50
N CYS A 314 -9.77 -1.01 0.86
CA CYS A 314 -9.38 -2.38 0.57
C CYS A 314 -10.22 -3.38 1.38
N LYS A 315 -10.19 -4.66 0.98
CA LYS A 315 -10.79 -5.77 1.75
C LYS A 315 -10.25 -5.93 3.18
N SER A 316 -9.06 -5.37 3.44
CA SER A 316 -8.44 -5.29 4.77
C SER A 316 -9.04 -4.19 5.66
N GLY A 317 -9.88 -3.30 5.13
CA GLY A 317 -10.39 -2.11 5.81
C GLY A 317 -9.47 -0.89 5.77
N LYS A 318 -8.27 -1.00 5.18
CA LYS A 318 -7.36 0.15 4.99
C LYS A 318 -7.78 1.01 3.79
N PRO A 319 -7.47 2.33 3.77
CA PRO A 319 -7.66 3.18 2.60
C PRO A 319 -6.98 2.59 1.37
N TYR A 320 -7.68 2.57 0.23
CA TYR A 320 -7.20 1.93 -1.00
C TYR A 320 -5.89 2.55 -1.50
N ILE A 321 -5.68 3.85 -1.28
CA ILE A 321 -4.45 4.55 -1.66
C ILE A 321 -3.16 3.94 -1.08
N THR A 322 -3.26 3.18 0.01
CA THR A 322 -2.11 2.44 0.56
C THR A 322 -1.50 1.45 -0.44
N HIS A 323 -2.31 0.89 -1.35
CA HIS A 323 -1.85 0.00 -2.40
C HIS A 323 -1.00 0.74 -3.46
N PRO A 324 -1.51 1.78 -4.16
CA PRO A 324 -0.69 2.58 -5.08
C PRO A 324 0.57 3.18 -4.45
N ILE A 325 0.53 3.60 -3.18
CA ILE A 325 1.72 4.09 -2.45
C ILE A 325 2.78 3.00 -2.33
N ALA A 326 2.38 1.78 -1.94
CA ALA A 326 3.31 0.68 -1.80
C ALA A 326 3.88 0.24 -3.16
N VAL A 327 3.05 0.20 -4.21
CA VAL A 327 3.50 -0.10 -5.58
C VAL A 327 4.50 0.94 -6.09
N ALA A 328 4.21 2.24 -5.91
CA ALA A 328 5.13 3.31 -6.26
C ALA A 328 6.44 3.25 -5.45
N GLY A 329 6.37 2.88 -4.17
CA GLY A 329 7.55 2.66 -3.32
C GLY A 329 8.41 1.50 -3.82
N LEU A 330 7.81 0.37 -4.20
CA LEU A 330 8.52 -0.77 -4.80
C LEU A 330 9.19 -0.39 -6.13
N LEU A 331 8.53 0.42 -6.95
CA LEU A 331 9.10 0.91 -8.22
C LEU A 331 10.24 1.91 -8.01
N ARG A 332 10.13 2.77 -6.99
CA ARG A 332 11.21 3.68 -6.60
C ARG A 332 12.42 2.93 -6.08
N ASP A 333 12.21 1.91 -5.25
CA ASP A 333 13.27 1.03 -4.75
C ASP A 333 14.04 0.33 -5.88
N LEU A 334 13.36 0.03 -7.00
CA LEU A 334 14.00 -0.51 -8.21
C LEU A 334 14.81 0.53 -9.00
N GLY A 335 14.80 1.80 -8.60
CA GLY A 335 15.38 2.90 -9.36
C GLY A 335 14.52 3.34 -10.55
N GLY A 336 13.20 3.15 -10.48
CA GLY A 336 12.26 3.56 -11.51
C GLY A 336 12.32 5.06 -11.82
N SER A 337 12.19 5.43 -13.10
CA SER A 337 12.02 6.83 -13.50
C SER A 337 10.75 7.45 -12.92
N SER A 338 10.69 8.78 -12.86
CA SER A 338 9.51 9.54 -12.43
C SER A 338 8.22 9.11 -13.15
N THR A 339 8.33 8.78 -14.44
CA THR A 339 7.23 8.26 -15.27
C THR A 339 6.73 6.87 -14.83
N ILE A 340 7.62 5.96 -14.42
CA ILE A 340 7.26 4.63 -13.92
C ILE A 340 6.61 4.75 -12.53
N ILE A 341 7.18 5.59 -11.66
CA ILE A 341 6.64 5.83 -10.32
C ILE A 341 5.24 6.47 -10.43
N ALA A 342 5.07 7.47 -11.31
CA ALA A 342 3.76 8.07 -11.59
C ALA A 342 2.76 7.04 -12.15
N ALA A 343 3.18 6.16 -13.06
CA ALA A 343 2.34 5.07 -13.55
C ALA A 343 1.95 4.11 -12.41
N GLY A 344 2.84 3.84 -11.45
CA GLY A 344 2.55 3.05 -10.25
C GLY A 344 1.45 3.66 -9.37
N PHE A 345 1.42 4.99 -9.22
CA PHE A 345 0.32 5.66 -8.51
C PHE A 345 -1.01 5.59 -9.27
N LEU A 346 -0.96 5.57 -10.60
CA LEU A 346 -2.14 5.72 -11.47
C LEU A 346 -2.65 4.40 -12.08
N HIS A 347 -2.00 3.26 -11.81
CA HIS A 347 -2.23 2.03 -12.57
C HIS A 347 -3.67 1.50 -12.48
N ASP A 348 -4.32 1.64 -11.32
CA ASP A 348 -5.70 1.19 -11.07
C ASP A 348 -6.73 2.32 -11.16
N VAL A 349 -6.31 3.57 -11.39
CA VAL A 349 -7.21 4.73 -11.51
C VAL A 349 -8.19 4.56 -12.67
N VAL A 350 -7.74 4.06 -13.82
CA VAL A 350 -8.58 3.89 -15.02
C VAL A 350 -9.55 2.69 -14.89
N GLU A 351 -9.30 1.79 -13.93
CA GLU A 351 -10.19 0.64 -13.68
C GLU A 351 -11.25 0.94 -12.64
N ASP A 352 -10.85 1.59 -11.55
CA ASP A 352 -11.67 1.76 -10.36
C ASP A 352 -12.43 3.09 -10.33
N THR A 353 -12.14 4.02 -11.25
CA THR A 353 -12.70 5.38 -11.24
C THR A 353 -13.20 5.80 -12.63
N GLU A 354 -13.96 6.91 -12.70
CA GLU A 354 -14.56 7.41 -13.95
C GLU A 354 -13.57 8.12 -14.89
N VAL A 355 -12.28 8.15 -14.55
CA VAL A 355 -11.24 8.91 -15.27
C VAL A 355 -10.93 8.29 -16.62
N THR A 356 -10.86 9.12 -17.65
CA THR A 356 -10.53 8.71 -19.02
C THR A 356 -9.02 8.70 -19.29
N PRO A 357 -8.50 7.84 -20.19
CA PRO A 357 -7.09 7.89 -20.62
C PRO A 357 -6.69 9.28 -21.16
N GLU A 358 -7.61 9.97 -21.82
CA GLU A 358 -7.39 11.31 -22.37
C GLU A 358 -7.11 12.36 -21.28
N GLU A 359 -7.76 12.25 -20.11
CA GLU A 359 -7.49 13.10 -18.96
C GLU A 359 -6.10 12.84 -18.35
N ILE A 360 -5.65 11.58 -18.35
CA ILE A 360 -4.30 11.22 -17.90
C ILE A 360 -3.26 11.82 -18.85
N GLU A 361 -3.48 11.76 -20.16
CA GLU A 361 -2.60 12.38 -21.15
C GLU A 361 -2.50 13.90 -20.96
N ALA A 362 -3.63 14.59 -20.75
CA ALA A 362 -3.65 16.03 -20.55
C ALA A 362 -2.89 16.49 -19.30
N ARG A 363 -2.87 15.66 -18.23
CA ARG A 363 -2.26 16.02 -16.94
C ARG A 363 -0.80 15.53 -16.80
N PHE A 364 -0.49 14.34 -17.31
CA PHE A 364 0.78 13.64 -17.06
C PHE A 364 1.57 13.32 -18.32
N GLY A 365 1.00 13.56 -19.50
CA GLY A 365 1.63 13.34 -20.79
C GLY A 365 1.37 11.96 -21.40
N VAL A 366 1.77 11.83 -22.66
CA VAL A 366 1.51 10.65 -23.51
C VAL A 366 2.19 9.40 -22.98
N GLU A 367 3.40 9.53 -22.42
CA GLU A 367 4.14 8.37 -21.90
C GLU A 367 3.43 7.70 -20.71
N VAL A 368 2.99 8.48 -19.73
CA VAL A 368 2.28 7.97 -18.55
C VAL A 368 0.93 7.37 -18.96
N ARG A 369 0.19 8.03 -19.88
CA ARG A 369 -1.04 7.49 -20.46
C ARG A 369 -0.82 6.11 -21.07
N ASN A 370 0.19 5.97 -21.95
CA ASN A 370 0.47 4.70 -22.62
C ASN A 370 0.83 3.59 -21.62
N LEU A 371 1.59 3.90 -20.57
CA LEU A 371 1.94 2.95 -19.52
C LEU A 371 0.71 2.50 -18.72
N VAL A 372 -0.08 3.45 -18.20
CA VAL A 372 -1.29 3.15 -17.43
C VAL A 372 -2.28 2.37 -18.27
N GLU A 373 -2.57 2.82 -19.49
CA GLU A 373 -3.49 2.13 -20.42
C GLU A 373 -3.02 0.71 -20.74
N ALA A 374 -1.71 0.49 -20.91
CA ALA A 374 -1.16 -0.83 -21.11
C ALA A 374 -1.32 -1.72 -19.87
N VAL A 375 -1.06 -1.21 -18.65
CA VAL A 375 -1.23 -1.97 -17.40
C VAL A 375 -2.69 -2.33 -17.15
N THR A 376 -3.61 -1.37 -17.28
CA THR A 376 -5.07 -1.57 -17.17
C THR A 376 -5.57 -2.61 -18.18
N LYS A 377 -5.06 -2.58 -19.41
CA LYS A 377 -5.37 -3.62 -20.41
C LYS A 377 -4.89 -5.00 -20.00
N LEU A 378 -3.97 -5.16 -19.06
CA LEU A 378 -3.55 -6.48 -18.56
C LEU A 378 -4.48 -7.02 -17.48
N SER A 379 -4.99 -6.15 -16.60
CA SER A 379 -5.84 -6.51 -15.44
C SER A 379 -7.28 -6.87 -15.84
N LYS A 380 -7.87 -6.21 -16.84
CA LYS A 380 -9.25 -6.50 -17.31
C LYS A 380 -9.46 -7.92 -17.88
N TYR A 381 -8.39 -8.70 -18.12
CA TYR A 381 -8.48 -10.06 -18.68
C TYR A 381 -8.37 -11.19 -17.64
N ASN A 382 -8.62 -10.89 -16.36
CA ASN A 382 -8.62 -11.84 -15.25
C ASN A 382 -9.68 -12.97 -15.39
N PHE A 383 -9.25 -14.01 -16.10
CA PHE A 383 -9.59 -15.45 -16.08
C PHE A 383 -10.93 -15.91 -15.49
N SER A 384 -11.93 -16.07 -16.37
CA SER A 384 -12.97 -17.11 -16.27
C SER A 384 -12.72 -18.18 -17.35
N SER A 385 -12.60 -19.45 -16.97
CA SER A 385 -12.05 -20.54 -17.81
C SER A 385 -12.65 -20.74 -19.20
N LYS A 386 -11.78 -20.90 -20.20
CA LYS A 386 -11.73 -21.96 -21.23
C LYS A 386 -10.30 -21.88 -21.78
N THR A 387 -9.59 -23.00 -21.84
CA THR A 387 -8.13 -23.06 -21.97
C THR A 387 -7.55 -22.24 -23.15
N GLU A 388 -8.30 -22.09 -24.25
CA GLU A 388 -7.93 -21.24 -25.39
C GLU A 388 -7.95 -19.73 -25.09
N ARG A 389 -8.88 -19.24 -24.25
CA ARG A 389 -8.93 -17.82 -23.85
C ARG A 389 -7.76 -17.43 -22.96
N GLN A 390 -7.23 -18.37 -22.20
CA GLN A 390 -6.05 -18.13 -21.37
C GLN A 390 -4.82 -17.90 -22.26
N ALA A 391 -4.58 -18.76 -23.25
CA ALA A 391 -3.47 -18.59 -24.20
C ALA A 391 -3.55 -17.27 -24.99
N GLU A 392 -4.75 -16.86 -25.41
CA GLU A 392 -4.97 -15.58 -26.10
C GLU A 392 -4.76 -14.36 -25.18
N ASN A 393 -5.24 -14.43 -23.93
CA ASN A 393 -4.99 -13.38 -22.93
C ASN A 393 -3.49 -13.28 -22.60
N PHE A 394 -2.78 -14.41 -22.48
CA PHE A 394 -1.33 -14.43 -22.32
C PHE A 394 -0.63 -13.81 -23.53
N ARG A 395 -1.01 -14.20 -24.75
CA ARG A 395 -0.45 -13.62 -25.97
C ARG A 395 -0.63 -12.10 -26.04
N ARG A 396 -1.81 -11.60 -25.68
CA ARG A 396 -2.10 -10.15 -25.61
C ARG A 396 -1.34 -9.46 -24.50
N MET A 397 -1.20 -10.11 -23.34
CA MET A 397 -0.37 -9.64 -22.25
C MET A 397 1.08 -9.45 -22.70
N PHE A 398 1.68 -10.49 -23.30
CA PHE A 398 3.02 -10.41 -23.85
C PHE A 398 3.16 -9.42 -25.01
N LEU A 399 2.13 -9.19 -25.83
CA LEU A 399 2.14 -8.19 -26.91
C LEU A 399 2.12 -6.75 -26.38
N ALA A 400 1.37 -6.48 -25.31
CA ALA A 400 1.39 -5.19 -24.63
C ALA A 400 2.75 -4.94 -23.96
N MET A 401 3.27 -5.95 -23.26
CA MET A 401 4.59 -5.96 -22.62
C MET A 401 5.74 -5.83 -23.63
N ALA A 402 5.55 -6.37 -24.84
CA ALA A 402 6.55 -6.28 -25.89
C ALA A 402 6.83 -4.81 -26.20
N GLN A 403 5.79 -3.98 -26.35
CA GLN A 403 5.90 -2.56 -26.73
C GLN A 403 6.68 -1.74 -25.71
N ASP A 404 6.43 -1.97 -24.42
CA ASP A 404 7.14 -1.32 -23.34
C ASP A 404 7.29 -2.26 -22.13
N ILE A 405 8.53 -2.59 -21.81
CA ILE A 405 8.92 -3.44 -20.67
C ILE A 405 8.61 -2.79 -19.31
N ARG A 406 8.51 -1.45 -19.24
CA ARG A 406 8.16 -0.72 -18.01
C ARG A 406 6.79 -1.15 -17.48
N VAL A 407 5.87 -1.54 -18.38
CA VAL A 407 4.56 -2.11 -18.05
C VAL A 407 4.69 -3.40 -17.21
N ILE A 408 5.68 -4.24 -17.51
CA ILE A 408 5.95 -5.49 -16.77
C ILE A 408 6.44 -5.16 -15.37
N VAL A 409 7.33 -4.17 -15.25
CA VAL A 409 7.90 -3.76 -13.96
C VAL A 409 6.80 -3.25 -13.04
N VAL A 410 5.90 -2.39 -13.55
CA VAL A 410 4.70 -1.95 -12.81
C VAL A 410 3.82 -3.13 -12.41
N LYS A 411 3.53 -4.05 -13.33
CA LYS A 411 2.70 -5.23 -13.03
C LYS A 411 3.32 -6.19 -12.01
N LEU A 412 4.65 -6.33 -12.02
CA LEU A 412 5.36 -7.15 -11.03
C LEU A 412 5.33 -6.50 -9.64
N ALA A 413 5.49 -5.18 -9.55
CA ALA A 413 5.37 -4.44 -8.30
C ALA A 413 3.95 -4.53 -7.72
N GLU A 414 2.93 -4.34 -8.56
CA GLU A 414 1.52 -4.56 -8.20
C GLU A 414 1.31 -5.99 -7.70
N ARG A 415 1.77 -7.00 -8.46
CA ARG A 415 1.61 -8.41 -8.09
C ARG A 415 2.31 -8.74 -6.77
N LEU A 416 3.50 -8.18 -6.53
CA LEU A 416 4.23 -8.39 -5.28
C LEU A 416 3.44 -7.85 -4.09
N HIS A 417 2.92 -6.62 -4.17
CA HIS A 417 2.09 -6.08 -3.11
C HIS A 417 0.79 -6.89 -2.91
N ASN A 418 0.17 -7.35 -4.00
CA ASN A 418 -1.01 -8.22 -3.92
C ASN A 418 -0.71 -9.55 -3.21
N MET A 419 0.50 -10.11 -3.39
CA MET A 419 0.95 -11.31 -2.68
C MET A 419 1.26 -11.03 -1.20
N GLN A 420 1.77 -9.85 -0.86
CA GLN A 420 2.01 -9.42 0.53
C GLN A 420 0.70 -9.27 1.32
N THR A 421 -0.38 -8.81 0.66
CA THR A 421 -1.70 -8.59 1.26
C THR A 421 -2.70 -9.72 0.99
N LEU A 422 -2.23 -10.87 0.48
CA LEU A 422 -3.10 -11.97 0.04
C LEU A 422 -3.92 -12.62 1.17
N GLU A 423 -3.52 -12.43 2.43
CA GLU A 423 -4.14 -13.03 3.61
C GLU A 423 -5.61 -12.64 3.82
N TYR A 424 -6.04 -11.47 3.32
CA TYR A 424 -7.43 -10.97 3.44
C TYR A 424 -8.39 -11.58 2.41
N LEU A 425 -7.91 -12.42 1.49
CA LEU A 425 -8.72 -13.08 0.46
C LEU A 425 -9.17 -14.48 0.87
N ASN A 426 -10.20 -15.00 0.19
CA ASN A 426 -10.69 -16.36 0.42
C ASN A 426 -9.63 -17.39 -0.03
N PRO A 427 -9.53 -18.58 0.62
CA PRO A 427 -8.48 -19.57 0.32
C PRO A 427 -8.39 -20.00 -1.15
N GLN A 428 -9.53 -20.10 -1.84
CA GLN A 428 -9.56 -20.43 -3.27
C GLN A 428 -8.91 -19.34 -4.13
N GLN A 429 -9.13 -18.07 -3.78
CA GLN A 429 -8.51 -16.93 -4.47
C GLN A 429 -7.01 -16.88 -4.15
N GLN A 430 -6.63 -17.12 -2.90
CA GLN A 430 -5.22 -17.20 -2.48
C GLN A 430 -4.45 -18.25 -3.30
N GLN A 431 -4.95 -19.48 -3.39
CA GLN A 431 -4.30 -20.54 -4.17
C GLN A 431 -4.21 -20.22 -5.65
N ARG A 432 -5.29 -19.69 -6.25
CA ARG A 432 -5.29 -19.31 -7.67
C ARG A 432 -4.25 -18.24 -7.97
N ILE A 433 -4.20 -17.18 -7.17
CA ILE A 433 -3.27 -16.06 -7.33
C ILE A 433 -1.83 -16.50 -7.07
N ALA A 434 -1.60 -17.33 -6.04
CA ALA A 434 -0.28 -17.87 -5.75
C ALA A 434 0.23 -18.81 -6.85
N LEU A 435 -0.63 -19.66 -7.43
CA LEU A 435 -0.27 -20.54 -8.53
C LEU A 435 0.11 -19.73 -9.78
N GLU A 436 -0.71 -18.74 -10.14
CA GLU A 436 -0.44 -17.80 -11.22
C GLU A 436 0.90 -17.08 -11.01
N THR A 437 1.16 -16.63 -9.79
CA THR A 437 2.39 -15.93 -9.43
C THR A 437 3.62 -16.81 -9.58
N ARG A 438 3.57 -18.06 -9.10
CA ARG A 438 4.67 -19.01 -9.20
C ARG A 438 4.98 -19.39 -10.66
N GLU A 439 3.95 -19.59 -11.47
CA GLU A 439 4.12 -20.08 -12.84
C GLU A 439 4.46 -18.98 -13.84
N ILE A 440 4.07 -17.72 -13.56
CA ILE A 440 4.18 -16.61 -14.52
C ILE A 440 5.07 -15.51 -13.97
N PHE A 441 4.67 -14.87 -12.88
CA PHE A 441 5.29 -13.63 -12.42
C PHE A 441 6.69 -13.83 -11.84
N ALA A 442 6.93 -14.90 -11.08
CA ALA A 442 8.26 -15.22 -10.57
C ALA A 442 9.28 -15.51 -11.69
N PRO A 443 8.95 -16.35 -12.69
CA PRO A 443 9.81 -16.52 -13.88
C PRO A 443 10.03 -15.24 -14.70
N LEU A 444 9.01 -14.38 -14.83
CA LEU A 444 9.15 -13.10 -15.52
C LEU A 444 10.11 -12.17 -14.77
N ALA A 445 10.02 -12.09 -13.45
CA ALA A 445 10.97 -11.34 -12.64
C ALA A 445 12.41 -11.85 -12.83
N ASN A 446 12.60 -13.17 -12.88
CA ASN A 446 13.90 -13.79 -13.17
C ASN A 446 14.45 -13.41 -14.56
N CYS A 447 13.60 -13.45 -15.59
CA CYS A 447 13.95 -13.06 -16.95
C CYS A 447 14.41 -11.61 -17.03
N LEU A 448 13.79 -10.72 -16.24
CA LEU A 448 14.15 -9.31 -16.13
C LEU A 448 15.39 -9.05 -15.26
N GLY A 449 15.89 -10.07 -14.56
CA GLY A 449 17.00 -9.92 -13.62
C GLY A 449 16.62 -9.25 -12.29
N ILE A 450 15.33 -9.13 -11.98
CA ILE A 450 14.83 -8.55 -10.73
C ILE A 450 14.74 -9.66 -9.68
N GLU A 451 15.89 -10.09 -9.16
CA GLU A 451 15.96 -11.23 -8.23
C GLU A 451 15.25 -10.95 -6.89
N ARG A 452 15.24 -9.69 -6.42
CA ARG A 452 14.50 -9.31 -5.19
C ARG A 452 13.03 -9.70 -5.29
N PHE A 453 12.37 -9.29 -6.37
CA PHE A 453 10.96 -9.60 -6.59
C PHE A 453 10.74 -11.09 -6.79
N LYS A 454 11.61 -11.76 -7.56
CA LYS A 454 11.51 -13.20 -7.79
C LYS A 454 11.48 -13.98 -6.47
N TRP A 455 12.46 -13.80 -5.60
CA TRP A 455 12.55 -14.58 -4.36
C TRP A 455 11.42 -14.25 -3.38
N GLU A 456 11.00 -13.00 -3.31
CA GLU A 456 9.89 -12.59 -2.45
C GLU A 456 8.55 -13.16 -2.94
N LEU A 457 8.30 -13.12 -4.26
CA LEU A 457 7.15 -13.77 -4.87
C LEU A 457 7.18 -15.29 -4.63
N GLU A 458 8.33 -15.95 -4.83
CA GLU A 458 8.49 -17.39 -4.61
C GLU A 458 8.20 -17.80 -3.16
N ASP A 459 8.75 -17.10 -2.18
CA ASP A 459 8.53 -17.38 -0.76
C ASP A 459 7.07 -17.12 -0.35
N LEU A 460 6.44 -16.07 -0.88
CA LEU A 460 5.01 -15.79 -0.66
C LEU A 460 4.14 -16.87 -1.32
N CYS A 461 4.46 -17.32 -2.53
CA CYS A 461 3.75 -18.42 -3.19
C CYS A 461 3.86 -19.70 -2.36
N PHE A 462 5.06 -20.02 -1.87
CA PHE A 462 5.32 -21.21 -1.06
C PHE A 462 4.49 -21.22 0.22
N LYS A 463 4.33 -20.06 0.88
CA LYS A 463 3.47 -19.91 2.06
C LYS A 463 2.01 -20.33 1.81
N TYR A 464 1.45 -20.01 0.65
CA TYR A 464 0.03 -20.26 0.34
C TYR A 464 -0.24 -21.57 -0.41
N LEU A 465 0.70 -22.03 -1.23
CA LEU A 465 0.54 -23.27 -2.01
C LEU A 465 0.91 -24.51 -1.19
N GLU A 466 1.96 -24.44 -0.38
CA GLU A 466 2.47 -25.57 0.42
C GLU A 466 2.71 -25.19 1.90
N PRO A 467 1.66 -24.83 2.68
CA PRO A 467 1.80 -24.22 4.00
C PRO A 467 2.50 -25.12 5.04
N ASP A 468 2.29 -26.44 4.99
CA ASP A 468 2.90 -27.37 5.94
C ASP A 468 4.40 -27.52 5.71
N ALA A 469 4.81 -27.58 4.43
CA ALA A 469 6.21 -27.60 4.05
C ALA A 469 6.89 -26.26 4.41
N TYR A 470 6.22 -25.14 4.16
CA TYR A 470 6.69 -23.80 4.54
C TYR A 470 6.98 -23.73 6.05
N ARG A 471 6.02 -24.13 6.89
CA ARG A 471 6.19 -24.14 8.36
C ARG A 471 7.33 -25.05 8.80
N THR A 472 7.46 -26.22 8.19
CA THR A 472 8.54 -27.17 8.51
C THR A 472 9.91 -26.56 8.20
N VAL A 473 10.10 -26.02 7.00
CA VAL A 473 11.36 -25.38 6.61
C VAL A 473 11.65 -24.15 7.48
N GLN A 474 10.63 -23.35 7.80
CA GLN A 474 10.76 -22.18 8.68
C GLN A 474 11.24 -22.56 10.09
N LEU A 475 10.68 -23.62 10.68
CA LEU A 475 11.10 -24.13 11.99
C LEU A 475 12.56 -24.62 11.96
N LEU A 476 12.89 -25.47 10.98
CA LEU A 476 14.25 -26.00 10.81
C LEU A 476 15.30 -24.89 10.62
N VAL A 477 14.95 -23.82 9.89
CA VAL A 477 15.82 -22.65 9.70
C VAL A 477 15.98 -21.86 11.00
N SER A 478 14.91 -21.73 11.80
CA SER A 478 14.92 -20.98 13.07
C SER A 478 15.78 -21.66 14.13
N GLU A 479 15.74 -22.99 14.25
CA GLU A 479 16.49 -23.76 15.26
C GLU A 479 18.01 -23.60 15.09
N LYS A 480 18.50 -23.63 13.86
CA LYS A 480 19.94 -23.59 13.57
C LYS A 480 20.48 -22.18 13.32
N ARG A 481 19.64 -21.14 13.45
CA ARG A 481 19.95 -19.75 13.07
C ARG A 481 21.18 -19.19 13.80
N ILE A 482 21.27 -19.41 15.11
CA ILE A 482 22.33 -18.88 15.97
C ILE A 482 23.69 -19.45 15.54
N ASP A 483 23.78 -20.77 15.38
CA ASP A 483 25.01 -21.45 14.95
C ASP A 483 25.48 -20.98 13.58
N ARG A 484 24.54 -20.69 12.67
CA ARG A 484 24.84 -20.17 11.33
C ARG A 484 25.33 -18.73 11.38
N GLU A 485 24.66 -17.85 12.11
CA GLU A 485 25.03 -16.44 12.24
C GLU A 485 26.43 -16.30 12.84
N ALA A 486 26.73 -17.03 13.93
CA ALA A 486 28.06 -17.03 14.55
C ALA A 486 29.17 -17.49 13.58
N ARG A 487 28.90 -18.50 12.74
CA ARG A 487 29.84 -19.00 11.74
C ARG A 487 30.07 -17.99 10.62
N ILE A 488 29.00 -17.41 10.10
CA ILE A 488 29.06 -16.37 9.07
C ILE A 488 29.88 -15.20 9.62
N GLU A 489 29.62 -14.76 10.83
CA GLU A 489 30.33 -13.66 11.48
C GLU A 489 31.83 -13.97 11.63
N THR A 490 32.18 -15.19 12.05
CA THR A 490 33.59 -15.62 12.15
C THR A 490 34.29 -15.54 10.79
N VAL A 491 33.68 -16.12 9.74
CA VAL A 491 34.21 -16.11 8.37
C VAL A 491 34.32 -14.67 7.84
N THR A 492 33.29 -13.85 8.08
CA THR A 492 33.22 -12.44 7.69
C THR A 492 34.32 -11.62 8.35
N ASN A 493 34.60 -11.84 9.64
CA ASN A 493 35.67 -11.14 10.35
C ASN A 493 37.05 -11.54 9.84
N THR A 494 37.32 -12.84 9.63
CA THR A 494 38.58 -13.31 9.05
C THR A 494 38.83 -12.73 7.65
N LEU A 495 37.81 -12.72 6.79
CA LEU A 495 37.92 -12.14 5.46
C LEU A 495 38.13 -10.62 5.52
N ARG A 496 37.45 -9.92 6.43
CA ARG A 496 37.59 -8.46 6.59
C ARG A 496 39.02 -8.07 6.97
N GLU A 497 39.61 -8.76 7.94
CA GLU A 497 41.01 -8.53 8.36
C GLU A 497 41.98 -8.73 7.19
N LYS A 498 41.85 -9.83 6.45
CA LYS A 498 42.74 -10.16 5.32
C LYS A 498 42.59 -9.22 4.14
N LEU A 499 41.37 -8.78 3.84
CA LEU A 499 41.11 -7.81 2.78
C LEU A 499 41.66 -6.42 3.14
N GLN A 500 41.61 -6.04 4.42
CA GLN A 500 42.21 -4.80 4.91
C GLN A 500 43.74 -4.82 4.87
N GLU A 501 44.40 -5.94 5.23
CA GLU A 501 45.86 -6.10 5.13
C GLU A 501 46.38 -5.85 3.71
N ILE A 502 45.60 -6.24 2.69
CA ILE A 502 45.95 -6.11 1.27
C ILE A 502 45.52 -4.73 0.69
N GLY A 503 44.83 -3.91 1.49
CA GLY A 503 44.41 -2.57 1.12
C GLY A 503 43.24 -2.53 0.13
N ILE A 504 42.41 -3.58 0.07
CA ILE A 504 41.20 -3.59 -0.76
C ILE A 504 40.07 -2.89 0.00
N LYS A 505 39.44 -1.90 -0.62
CA LYS A 505 38.26 -1.24 -0.06
C LYS A 505 37.03 -2.12 -0.27
N VAL A 506 36.60 -2.75 0.81
CA VAL A 506 35.35 -3.51 0.84
C VAL A 506 34.23 -2.57 1.27
N LEU A 507 33.25 -2.36 0.39
CA LEU A 507 32.08 -1.51 0.67
C LEU A 507 31.11 -2.22 1.60
N ASP A 508 30.88 -3.51 1.35
CA ASP A 508 29.98 -4.33 2.16
C ASP A 508 30.43 -5.80 2.18
N LEU A 509 30.34 -6.42 3.36
CA LEU A 509 30.64 -7.83 3.55
C LEU A 509 29.66 -8.43 4.54
N GLN A 510 28.67 -9.16 4.01
CA GLN A 510 27.56 -9.68 4.79
C GLN A 510 27.23 -11.13 4.44
N GLY A 511 26.68 -11.83 5.44
CA GLY A 511 26.05 -13.12 5.24
C GLY A 511 24.76 -12.99 4.44
N ARG A 512 24.62 -13.80 3.40
CA ARG A 512 23.41 -13.84 2.59
C ARG A 512 22.45 -14.90 3.14
N PRO A 513 21.23 -14.54 3.60
CA PRO A 513 20.20 -15.53 3.90
C PRO A 513 19.75 -16.24 2.61
N LYS A 514 19.41 -17.53 2.71
CA LYS A 514 18.77 -18.28 1.63
C LYS A 514 17.26 -18.20 1.80
N HIS A 515 16.56 -18.02 0.69
CA HIS A 515 15.09 -18.00 0.61
C HIS A 515 14.51 -19.38 0.91
N LEU A 516 13.33 -19.42 1.52
CA LEU A 516 12.72 -20.66 2.03
C LEU A 516 12.33 -21.60 0.89
N TYR A 517 11.74 -21.06 -0.17
CA TYR A 517 11.40 -21.80 -1.37
C TYR A 517 12.64 -22.40 -2.03
N GLY A 518 13.75 -21.65 -2.08
CA GLY A 518 15.02 -22.15 -2.62
C GLY A 518 15.61 -23.32 -1.82
N ILE A 519 15.41 -23.36 -0.51
CA ILE A 519 15.78 -24.49 0.35
C ILE A 519 14.88 -25.68 0.05
N TYR A 520 13.55 -25.47 0.07
CA TYR A 520 12.56 -26.50 -0.20
C TYR A 520 12.75 -27.15 -1.58
N HIS A 521 12.91 -26.34 -2.62
CA HIS A 521 13.12 -26.82 -3.99
C HIS A 521 14.40 -27.66 -4.12
N LYS A 522 15.48 -27.30 -3.40
CA LYS A 522 16.71 -28.11 -3.37
C LYS A 522 16.54 -29.42 -2.59
N MET A 523 15.79 -29.41 -1.49
CA MET A 523 15.49 -30.63 -0.72
C MET A 523 14.70 -31.62 -1.60
N HIS A 524 13.64 -31.13 -2.24
CA HIS A 524 12.73 -31.96 -3.00
C HIS A 524 13.31 -32.45 -4.34
N ASN A 525 13.89 -31.56 -5.16
CA ASN A 525 14.33 -31.93 -6.52
C ASN A 525 15.71 -32.59 -6.57
N GLN A 526 16.58 -32.32 -5.60
CA GLN A 526 17.93 -32.91 -5.55
C GLN A 526 18.03 -34.05 -4.54
N GLY A 527 16.94 -34.37 -3.82
CA GLY A 527 16.90 -35.42 -2.80
C GLY A 527 17.92 -35.21 -1.67
N LYS A 528 18.22 -33.95 -1.35
CA LYS A 528 19.24 -33.59 -0.37
C LYS A 528 18.63 -33.37 1.00
N GLU A 529 19.29 -33.90 2.02
CA GLU A 529 18.92 -33.68 3.42
C GLU A 529 19.06 -32.20 3.80
N PHE A 530 18.23 -31.75 4.74
CA PHE A 530 18.23 -30.36 5.21
C PHE A 530 19.61 -29.94 5.74
N GLU A 531 20.30 -30.81 6.48
CA GLU A 531 21.66 -30.59 6.99
C GLU A 531 22.63 -30.20 5.87
N GLN A 532 22.57 -30.88 4.73
CA GLN A 532 23.52 -30.66 3.62
C GLN A 532 23.29 -29.32 2.89
N ILE A 533 22.04 -28.84 2.87
CA ILE A 533 21.68 -27.57 2.21
C ILE A 533 21.88 -26.40 3.17
N TYR A 534 21.52 -26.59 4.44
CA TYR A 534 21.65 -25.61 5.52
C TYR A 534 23.12 -25.32 5.84
N ASP A 535 23.98 -26.34 5.79
CA ASP A 535 25.41 -26.21 6.07
C ASP A 535 26.18 -25.38 5.04
N ILE A 536 25.57 -25.04 3.90
CA ILE A 536 26.16 -24.14 2.92
C ILE A 536 25.86 -22.70 3.36
N ALA A 537 26.79 -22.11 4.11
CA ALA A 537 26.83 -20.68 4.37
C ALA A 537 27.08 -19.92 3.05
N ALA A 538 26.49 -18.74 2.92
CA ALA A 538 26.68 -17.88 1.75
C ALA A 538 27.13 -16.51 2.23
N VAL A 539 28.23 -16.01 1.67
CA VAL A 539 28.81 -14.68 1.98
C VAL A 539 28.86 -13.87 0.70
N ARG A 540 28.52 -12.59 0.81
CA ARG A 540 28.57 -11.62 -0.28
C ARG A 540 29.64 -10.58 0.04
N ILE A 541 30.48 -10.29 -0.95
CA ILE A 541 31.52 -9.26 -0.89
C ILE A 541 31.23 -8.24 -2.00
N ILE A 542 31.08 -6.97 -1.61
CA ILE A 542 30.84 -5.84 -2.51
C ILE A 542 32.08 -4.93 -2.50
N VAL A 543 32.60 -4.67 -3.69
CA VAL A 543 33.79 -3.83 -3.93
C VAL A 543 33.48 -2.70 -4.91
N GLU A 544 34.42 -1.76 -5.09
CA GLU A 544 34.24 -0.63 -6.00
C GLU A 544 34.46 -1.05 -7.46
N THR A 545 35.54 -1.80 -7.73
CA THR A 545 36.01 -2.05 -9.10
C THR A 545 36.01 -3.53 -9.50
N LYS A 546 35.94 -3.80 -10.82
CA LYS A 546 36.05 -5.17 -11.35
C LYS A 546 37.40 -5.82 -11.05
N GLU A 547 38.48 -5.03 -11.02
CA GLU A 547 39.82 -5.52 -10.68
C GLU A 547 39.86 -6.01 -9.23
N GLU A 548 39.25 -5.26 -8.31
CA GLU A 548 39.14 -5.67 -6.91
C GLU A 548 38.31 -6.94 -6.72
N CYS A 549 37.33 -7.24 -7.59
CA CYS A 549 36.61 -8.51 -7.54
C CYS A 549 37.57 -9.71 -7.68
N TYR A 550 38.47 -9.66 -8.67
CA TYR A 550 39.45 -10.73 -8.91
C TYR A 550 40.54 -10.76 -7.85
N ARG A 551 40.97 -9.60 -7.32
CA ARG A 551 41.88 -9.56 -6.18
C ARG A 551 41.24 -10.18 -4.94
N CYS A 552 39.97 -9.87 -4.64
CA CYS A 552 39.23 -10.50 -3.55
C CYS A 552 39.10 -12.01 -3.73
N LEU A 553 38.85 -12.48 -4.96
CA LEU A 553 38.80 -13.91 -5.26
C LEU A 553 40.11 -14.61 -4.87
N ALA A 554 41.25 -14.00 -5.19
CA ALA A 554 42.56 -14.54 -4.82
C ALA A 554 42.73 -14.63 -3.29
N VAL A 555 42.30 -13.61 -2.54
CA VAL A 555 42.32 -13.64 -1.07
C VAL A 555 41.43 -14.75 -0.52
N VAL A 556 40.24 -14.94 -1.08
CA VAL A 556 39.32 -16.00 -0.66
C VAL A 556 39.93 -17.38 -0.91
N HIS A 557 40.59 -17.60 -2.06
CA HIS A 557 41.24 -18.87 -2.40
C HIS A 557 42.53 -19.15 -1.64
N ASP A 558 43.21 -18.10 -1.17
CA ASP A 558 44.37 -18.20 -0.28
C ASP A 558 43.95 -18.64 1.14
N GLN A 559 42.85 -18.07 1.65
CA GLN A 559 42.34 -18.38 2.99
C GLN A 559 41.54 -19.68 3.06
N PHE A 560 40.82 -20.02 1.98
CA PHE A 560 39.95 -21.19 1.93
C PHE A 560 40.18 -22.00 0.66
N THR A 561 40.33 -23.32 0.79
CA THR A 561 40.60 -24.19 -0.35
C THR A 561 39.39 -24.23 -1.30
N PRO A 562 39.54 -23.86 -2.59
CA PRO A 562 38.44 -23.90 -3.55
C PRO A 562 38.07 -25.33 -3.93
N ILE A 563 36.76 -25.57 -4.08
CA ILE A 563 36.25 -26.85 -4.56
C ILE A 563 36.30 -26.86 -6.10
N PRO A 564 36.92 -27.87 -6.74
CA PRO A 564 36.97 -27.96 -8.20
C PRO A 564 35.58 -27.90 -8.85
N ASN A 565 35.49 -27.31 -10.05
CA ASN A 565 34.26 -27.15 -10.84
C ASN A 565 33.13 -26.37 -10.14
N ARG A 566 33.43 -25.65 -9.05
CA ARG A 566 32.48 -24.80 -8.31
C ARG A 566 32.83 -23.32 -8.36
N PHE A 567 33.71 -22.93 -9.28
CA PHE A 567 33.98 -21.55 -9.62
C PHE A 567 33.23 -21.18 -10.91
N LYS A 568 32.55 -20.03 -10.90
CA LYS A 568 31.86 -19.46 -12.06
C LYS A 568 32.16 -17.98 -12.17
N ASP A 569 32.69 -17.57 -13.31
CA ASP A 569 32.98 -16.17 -13.62
C ASP A 569 31.85 -15.56 -14.45
N TYR A 570 30.83 -15.02 -13.77
CA TYR A 570 29.76 -14.29 -14.44
C TYR A 570 30.12 -12.83 -14.75
N ILE A 571 31.32 -12.35 -14.38
CA ILE A 571 31.79 -11.02 -14.79
C ILE A 571 32.29 -11.10 -16.24
N GLY A 572 33.11 -12.11 -16.54
CA GLY A 572 33.59 -12.40 -17.90
C GLY A 572 32.49 -12.97 -18.80
N LEU A 573 31.61 -13.82 -18.25
CA LEU A 573 30.49 -14.44 -18.97
C LEU A 573 29.15 -14.16 -18.26
N PRO A 574 28.56 -12.97 -18.47
CA PRO A 574 27.29 -12.61 -17.84
C PRO A 574 26.17 -13.58 -18.22
N LYS A 575 25.25 -13.83 -17.28
CA LYS A 575 24.05 -14.61 -17.58
C LYS A 575 23.16 -13.89 -18.62
N ALA A 576 22.18 -14.61 -19.18
CA ALA A 576 21.22 -14.04 -20.13
C ALA A 576 20.51 -12.78 -19.60
N ASN A 577 20.13 -12.79 -18.32
CA ASN A 577 19.54 -11.67 -17.58
C ASN A 577 20.55 -10.58 -17.17
N ARG A 578 21.76 -10.57 -17.75
CA ARG A 578 22.87 -9.64 -17.46
C ARG A 578 23.41 -9.72 -16.02
N TYR A 579 23.03 -10.72 -15.25
CA TYR A 579 23.61 -10.97 -13.93
C TYR A 579 25.13 -11.15 -14.03
N GLN A 580 25.85 -10.39 -13.19
CA GLN A 580 27.31 -10.40 -13.09
C GLN A 580 27.75 -10.58 -11.63
N SER A 581 28.59 -11.57 -11.38
CA SER A 581 29.27 -11.83 -10.10
C SER A 581 30.28 -12.96 -10.26
N LEU A 582 31.32 -12.99 -9.45
CA LEU A 582 32.15 -14.18 -9.28
C LEU A 582 31.54 -15.07 -8.21
N HIS A 583 31.25 -16.32 -8.56
CA HIS A 583 30.78 -17.33 -7.60
C HIS A 583 31.88 -18.33 -7.37
N THR A 584 32.20 -18.60 -6.12
CA THR A 584 33.11 -19.68 -5.75
C THR A 584 32.59 -20.43 -4.56
N THR A 585 32.69 -21.76 -4.58
CA THR A 585 32.48 -22.58 -3.38
C THR A 585 33.83 -23.03 -2.85
N VAL A 586 34.09 -22.71 -1.59
CA VAL A 586 35.33 -23.05 -0.89
C VAL A 586 35.02 -23.92 0.33
N VAL A 587 36.03 -24.62 0.84
CA VAL A 587 35.93 -25.36 2.10
C VAL A 587 36.15 -24.35 3.23
N GLY A 588 35.09 -24.02 3.94
CA GLY A 588 35.11 -23.10 5.08
C GLY A 588 35.59 -23.77 6.38
N LEU A 589 35.43 -23.03 7.49
CA LEU A 589 35.77 -23.51 8.83
C LEU A 589 35.00 -24.80 9.14
N ASN A 590 35.68 -25.77 9.79
CA ASN A 590 35.14 -27.10 10.13
C ASN A 590 34.77 -27.99 8.93
N ALA A 591 35.45 -27.81 7.78
CA ALA A 591 35.30 -28.63 6.57
C ALA A 591 33.89 -28.60 5.93
N ARG A 592 33.13 -27.52 6.17
CA ARG A 592 31.81 -27.31 5.56
C ARG A 592 31.91 -26.40 4.33
N PRO A 593 31.10 -26.60 3.29
CA PRO A 593 31.11 -25.76 2.10
C PRO A 593 30.64 -24.33 2.40
N LEU A 594 31.38 -23.34 1.88
CA LEU A 594 31.07 -21.91 1.95
C LEU A 594 30.95 -21.38 0.52
N GLU A 595 29.79 -20.81 0.18
CA GLU A 595 29.57 -20.14 -1.09
C GLU A 595 29.91 -18.65 -0.94
N VAL A 596 30.81 -18.14 -1.77
CA VAL A 596 31.22 -16.73 -1.76
C VAL A 596 30.83 -16.10 -3.09
N GLN A 597 30.12 -14.98 -3.01
CA GLN A 597 29.71 -14.15 -4.16
C GLN A 597 30.43 -12.81 -4.10
N ILE A 598 31.19 -12.48 -5.14
CA ILE A 598 31.97 -11.24 -5.22
C ILE A 598 31.45 -10.43 -6.40
N ARG A 599 31.17 -9.15 -6.19
CA ARG A 599 30.69 -8.25 -7.25
C ARG A 599 30.92 -6.78 -6.90
N THR A 600 30.79 -5.90 -7.88
CA THR A 600 30.85 -4.45 -7.64
C THR A 600 29.52 -3.92 -7.12
N LEU A 601 29.50 -2.68 -6.62
CA LEU A 601 28.26 -2.00 -6.24
C LEU A 601 27.28 -1.88 -7.42
N GLU A 602 27.77 -1.52 -8.62
CA GLU A 602 26.97 -1.45 -9.84
C GLU A 602 26.34 -2.81 -10.20
N MET A 603 27.15 -3.88 -10.16
CA MET A 603 26.67 -5.24 -10.40
C MET A 603 25.68 -5.71 -9.33
N HIS A 604 25.86 -5.27 -8.08
CA HIS A 604 24.91 -5.54 -7.01
C HIS A 604 23.57 -4.87 -7.27
N HIS A 605 23.59 -3.58 -7.58
CA HIS A 605 22.39 -2.81 -7.89
C HIS A 605 21.63 -3.44 -9.07
N PHE A 606 22.34 -3.72 -10.16
CA PHE A 606 21.77 -4.37 -11.33
C PHE A 606 21.15 -5.73 -11.02
N ALA A 607 21.80 -6.55 -10.18
CA ALA A 607 21.32 -7.89 -9.87
C ALA A 607 20.13 -7.95 -8.91
N GLU A 608 19.96 -6.96 -8.02
CA GLU A 608 18.81 -6.94 -7.09
C GLU A 608 17.62 -6.18 -7.69
N TYR A 609 17.90 -5.08 -8.41
CA TYR A 609 16.90 -4.11 -8.85
C TYR A 609 16.69 -4.09 -10.38
N GLY A 610 17.56 -4.72 -11.16
CA GLY A 610 17.53 -4.63 -12.61
C GLY A 610 17.93 -3.23 -13.13
N ASP A 611 17.57 -2.95 -14.38
CA ASP A 611 17.77 -1.66 -15.06
C ASP A 611 16.48 -0.82 -14.91
N GLY A 612 16.25 -0.25 -13.72
CA GLY A 612 15.01 0.47 -13.40
C GLY A 612 14.89 1.86 -14.04
N SER A 613 16.00 2.51 -14.38
CA SER A 613 16.03 3.93 -14.73
C SER A 613 16.05 4.21 -16.23
N GLU A 614 16.67 3.36 -17.06
CA GLU A 614 16.75 3.58 -18.51
C GLU A 614 17.13 2.31 -19.26
N LEU A 615 16.23 1.83 -20.12
CA LEU A 615 16.53 0.68 -20.97
C LEU A 615 17.66 1.02 -21.94
N THR A 616 18.80 0.36 -21.76
CA THR A 616 19.90 0.46 -22.71
C THR A 616 19.44 0.01 -24.10
N SER A 617 20.10 0.49 -25.15
CA SER A 617 19.79 0.04 -26.53
C SER A 617 19.93 -1.49 -26.71
N ASP A 618 20.71 -2.15 -25.86
CA ASP A 618 20.88 -3.60 -25.85
C ASP A 618 19.75 -4.36 -25.15
N ASP A 619 19.05 -3.74 -24.19
CA ASP A 619 17.81 -4.32 -23.62
C ASP A 619 16.69 -4.35 -24.63
N LYS A 620 16.56 -3.28 -25.42
CA LYS A 620 15.62 -3.25 -26.54
C LYS A 620 15.93 -4.36 -27.54
N LYS A 621 17.20 -4.63 -27.84
CA LYS A 621 17.64 -5.74 -28.71
C LYS A 621 17.42 -7.12 -28.09
N LYS A 622 17.66 -7.32 -26.79
CA LYS A 622 17.40 -8.59 -26.10
C LYS A 622 15.92 -8.85 -25.90
N PHE A 623 15.11 -7.83 -25.65
CA PHE A 623 13.65 -7.94 -25.71
C PHE A 623 13.17 -8.19 -27.12
N GLN A 624 13.85 -7.65 -28.13
CA GLN A 624 13.61 -8.02 -29.53
C GLN A 624 14.03 -9.47 -29.82
N LEU A 625 15.07 -9.98 -29.17
CA LEU A 625 15.47 -11.39 -29.22
C LEU A 625 14.50 -12.30 -28.45
N LEU A 626 13.99 -11.89 -27.29
CA LEU A 626 12.89 -12.55 -26.56
C LEU A 626 11.62 -12.51 -27.40
N ARG A 627 11.27 -11.39 -28.04
CA ARG A 627 10.17 -11.26 -29.02
C ARG A 627 10.37 -12.14 -30.26
N GLN A 628 11.62 -12.44 -30.64
CA GLN A 628 11.96 -13.34 -31.75
C GLN A 628 11.97 -14.82 -31.32
N ARG A 629 12.39 -15.11 -30.08
CA ARG A 629 12.48 -16.47 -29.52
C ARG A 629 11.16 -16.96 -28.95
N LEU A 630 10.38 -16.08 -28.32
CA LEU A 630 8.94 -16.24 -28.09
C LEU A 630 8.30 -16.17 -29.46
N ASP A 631 8.13 -17.33 -30.09
CA ASP A 631 7.50 -17.43 -31.40
C ASP A 631 5.98 -17.25 -31.20
N TRP A 632 5.58 -16.02 -30.83
CA TRP A 632 4.20 -15.65 -30.49
C TRP A 632 3.24 -15.79 -31.67
N ARG A 633 3.77 -16.05 -32.87
CA ARG A 633 3.00 -16.44 -34.06
C ARG A 633 2.53 -17.90 -34.02
N LYS A 634 3.11 -18.75 -33.18
CA LYS A 634 2.65 -20.14 -33.03
C LYS A 634 1.29 -20.17 -32.35
N GLU A 635 0.32 -20.76 -33.03
CA GLU A 635 -0.93 -21.20 -32.44
C GLU A 635 -0.63 -22.42 -31.56
N PHE A 636 -0.65 -22.24 -30.24
CA PHE A 636 -0.61 -23.36 -29.31
C PHE A 636 -2.01 -23.97 -29.23
N LYS A 637 -2.13 -25.27 -29.47
CA LYS A 637 -3.42 -25.96 -29.49
C LYS A 637 -3.97 -26.21 -28.07
N ASP A 638 -3.10 -26.22 -27.06
CA ASP A 638 -3.49 -26.41 -25.66
C ASP A 638 -2.49 -25.75 -24.68
N ILE A 639 -2.99 -25.45 -23.49
CA ILE A 639 -2.29 -24.85 -22.36
C ILE A 639 -1.12 -25.71 -21.89
N GLN A 640 -1.23 -27.04 -21.93
CA GLN A 640 -0.11 -27.91 -21.55
C GLN A 640 1.09 -27.80 -22.50
N GLU A 641 0.86 -27.53 -23.79
CA GLU A 641 1.92 -27.34 -24.78
C GLU A 641 2.59 -25.96 -24.60
N TYR A 642 1.79 -24.94 -24.27
CA TYR A 642 2.27 -23.62 -23.89
C TYR A 642 3.08 -23.65 -22.59
N TRP A 643 2.61 -24.33 -21.53
CA TRP A 643 3.35 -24.46 -20.27
C TRP A 643 4.61 -25.30 -20.40
N LYS A 644 4.62 -26.35 -21.24
CA LYS A 644 5.87 -27.06 -21.55
C LYS A 644 6.86 -26.15 -22.28
N TYR A 645 6.38 -25.27 -23.14
CA TYR A 645 7.21 -24.27 -23.81
C TYR A 645 7.73 -23.21 -22.82
N VAL A 646 6.87 -22.64 -21.97
CA VAL A 646 7.28 -21.67 -20.93
C VAL A 646 8.19 -22.31 -19.87
N ASN A 647 7.92 -23.53 -19.44
CA ASN A 647 8.82 -24.27 -18.54
C ASN A 647 10.14 -24.66 -19.24
N SER A 648 10.13 -24.90 -20.55
CA SER A 648 11.38 -25.03 -21.32
C SER A 648 12.15 -23.71 -21.41
N LEU A 649 11.45 -22.56 -21.34
CA LEU A 649 12.05 -21.23 -21.18
C LEU A 649 12.60 -20.98 -19.75
N ASN A 650 12.02 -21.60 -18.72
CA ASN A 650 12.57 -21.55 -17.35
C ASN A 650 13.89 -22.34 -17.24
N ASN A 651 13.98 -23.48 -17.94
CA ASN A 651 15.22 -24.26 -18.03
C ASN A 651 16.26 -23.65 -18.98
N LEU A 652 15.96 -22.52 -19.64
CA LEU A 652 16.84 -21.87 -20.62
C LEU A 652 17.81 -20.85 -20.00
N PHE A 653 17.79 -20.62 -18.69
CA PHE A 653 18.58 -19.54 -18.08
C PHE A 653 19.47 -19.94 -16.90
N ASP A 654 19.29 -21.13 -16.31
CA ASP A 654 20.14 -21.60 -15.22
C ASP A 654 21.08 -22.76 -15.60
N ASP A 655 20.81 -23.44 -16.71
CA ASP A 655 21.58 -24.60 -17.20
C ASP A 655 22.06 -24.40 -18.66
N ASP A 656 22.50 -23.21 -19.02
CA ASP A 656 23.18 -23.02 -20.31
C ASP A 656 24.63 -23.51 -20.22
N VAL A 657 25.02 -24.32 -21.20
CA VAL A 657 26.41 -24.71 -21.44
C VAL A 657 27.05 -23.70 -22.38
N TYR A 658 28.19 -23.13 -21.98
CA TYR A 658 28.99 -22.26 -22.83
C TYR A 658 30.10 -23.06 -23.51
N VAL A 659 30.17 -22.95 -24.83
CA VAL A 659 31.17 -23.61 -25.67
C VAL A 659 31.87 -22.59 -26.54
N PHE A 660 33.15 -22.84 -26.84
CA PHE A 660 33.98 -21.97 -27.65
C PHE A 660 34.02 -22.44 -29.10
N ASN A 661 33.95 -21.50 -30.04
CA ASN A 661 34.33 -21.78 -31.42
C ASN A 661 35.87 -21.69 -31.60
N LEU A 662 36.37 -22.05 -32.78
CA LEU A 662 37.81 -21.96 -33.09
C LEU A 662 38.38 -20.52 -33.10
N GLN A 663 37.51 -19.51 -33.20
CA GLN A 663 37.88 -18.10 -33.19
C GLN A 663 37.92 -17.52 -31.76
N GLY A 664 37.47 -18.29 -30.76
CA GLY A 664 37.38 -17.87 -29.36
C GLY A 664 36.05 -17.23 -28.98
N ASP A 665 35.06 -17.17 -29.88
CA ASP A 665 33.72 -16.68 -29.54
C ASP A 665 32.97 -17.72 -28.72
N VAL A 666 32.24 -17.21 -27.71
CA VAL A 666 31.43 -18.02 -26.81
C VAL A 666 30.02 -18.15 -27.35
N ILE A 667 29.55 -19.39 -27.46
CA ILE A 667 28.20 -19.74 -27.89
C ILE A 667 27.50 -20.44 -26.72
N PHE A 668 26.32 -19.93 -26.36
CA PHE A 668 25.48 -20.49 -25.30
C PHE A 668 24.47 -21.48 -25.89
N LEU A 669 24.43 -22.68 -25.34
CA LEU A 669 23.52 -23.76 -25.73
C LEU A 669 22.85 -24.35 -24.48
N ALA A 670 21.68 -24.98 -24.63
CA ALA A 670 21.02 -25.64 -23.50
C ALA A 670 21.85 -26.83 -22.97
N GLN A 671 21.78 -27.14 -21.68
CA GLN A 671 22.45 -28.32 -21.12
C GLN A 671 22.08 -29.61 -21.86
N GLY A 672 23.11 -30.43 -22.12
CA GLY A 672 22.97 -31.65 -22.93
C GLY A 672 22.94 -31.40 -24.44
N SER A 673 23.08 -30.15 -24.90
CA SER A 673 23.21 -29.85 -26.33
C SER A 673 24.40 -30.56 -26.95
N THR A 674 24.25 -30.91 -28.21
CA THR A 674 25.22 -31.71 -28.96
C THR A 674 25.99 -30.86 -29.98
N PRO A 675 27.08 -31.37 -30.58
CA PRO A 675 27.76 -30.69 -31.68
C PRO A 675 26.85 -30.34 -32.86
N VAL A 676 25.77 -31.09 -33.09
CA VAL A 676 24.77 -30.77 -34.11
C VAL A 676 23.98 -29.52 -33.74
N ASP A 677 23.55 -29.39 -32.48
CA ASP A 677 22.91 -28.19 -31.96
C ASP A 677 23.81 -26.95 -32.12
N PHE A 678 25.10 -27.11 -31.81
CA PHE A 678 26.11 -26.05 -32.01
C PHE A 678 26.23 -25.63 -33.48
N ALA A 679 26.28 -26.59 -34.41
CA ALA A 679 26.38 -26.31 -35.84
C ALA A 679 25.16 -25.53 -36.38
N TYR A 680 23.94 -25.88 -35.94
CA TYR A 680 22.73 -25.16 -36.31
C TYR A 680 22.60 -23.80 -35.62
N CYS A 681 23.23 -23.62 -34.45
CA CYS A 681 23.32 -22.33 -33.78
C CYS A 681 24.19 -21.33 -34.56
N ILE A 682 25.31 -21.80 -35.14
CA ILE A 682 26.17 -20.97 -36.00
C ILE A 682 25.45 -20.56 -37.28
N HIS A 683 24.99 -21.54 -38.07
CA HIS A 683 24.29 -21.28 -39.30
C HIS A 683 23.54 -22.52 -39.79
N THR A 684 22.37 -22.35 -40.38
CA THR A 684 21.55 -23.47 -40.90
C THR A 684 22.29 -24.28 -41.96
N GLU A 685 23.03 -23.65 -42.87
CA GLU A 685 23.88 -24.36 -43.85
C GLU A 685 25.02 -25.16 -43.22
N VAL A 686 25.60 -24.68 -42.11
CA VAL A 686 26.66 -25.40 -41.39
C VAL A 686 26.06 -26.64 -40.75
N GLY A 687 24.90 -26.50 -40.10
CA GLY A 687 24.10 -27.61 -39.58
C GLY A 687 23.72 -28.65 -40.64
N HIS A 688 23.28 -28.22 -41.83
CA HIS A 688 22.95 -29.14 -42.93
C HIS A 688 24.15 -29.93 -43.45
N ARG A 689 25.36 -29.37 -43.36
CA ARG A 689 26.57 -29.95 -43.93
C ARG A 689 27.48 -30.62 -42.91
N VAL A 690 27.05 -30.81 -41.66
CA VAL A 690 27.84 -31.47 -40.62
C VAL A 690 28.20 -32.89 -41.05
N LYS A 691 29.50 -33.22 -41.06
CA LYS A 691 30.02 -34.58 -41.28
C LYS A 691 30.56 -35.19 -39.98
N GLY A 692 31.13 -34.37 -39.12
CA GLY A 692 31.69 -34.78 -37.83
C GLY A 692 32.06 -33.56 -36.99
N ALA A 693 32.39 -33.81 -35.73
CA ALA A 693 32.79 -32.78 -34.79
C ALA A 693 34.10 -33.17 -34.10
N LYS A 694 34.90 -32.15 -33.74
CA LYS A 694 35.97 -32.30 -32.78
C LYS A 694 35.67 -31.42 -31.57
N VAL A 695 35.85 -31.99 -30.39
CA VAL A 695 35.74 -31.28 -29.11
C VAL A 695 37.10 -31.31 -28.43
N ASN A 696 37.62 -30.14 -28.04
CA ASN A 696 38.96 -29.97 -27.46
C ASN A 696 40.08 -30.60 -28.33
N GLY A 697 39.93 -30.51 -29.65
CA GLY A 697 40.88 -31.07 -30.64
C GLY A 697 40.79 -32.58 -30.87
N ARG A 698 39.89 -33.30 -30.18
CA ARG A 698 39.67 -34.74 -30.36
C ARG A 698 38.38 -35.02 -31.13
N TRP A 699 38.39 -36.01 -32.01
CA TRP A 699 37.19 -36.44 -32.71
C TRP A 699 36.17 -37.04 -31.73
N THR A 700 34.95 -36.54 -31.79
CA THR A 700 33.84 -37.01 -30.96
C THR A 700 32.65 -37.42 -31.83
N THR A 701 31.75 -38.20 -31.25
CA THR A 701 30.48 -38.54 -31.87
C THR A 701 29.54 -37.33 -31.85
N LEU A 702 28.58 -37.30 -32.79
CA LEU A 702 27.66 -36.17 -32.94
C LEU A 702 26.61 -36.08 -31.83
N ASP A 703 26.45 -37.14 -31.03
CA ASP A 703 25.56 -37.25 -29.87
C ASP A 703 26.27 -36.90 -28.54
N TYR A 704 27.56 -36.54 -28.58
CA TYR A 704 28.31 -36.16 -27.38
C TYR A 704 27.65 -34.95 -26.71
N PRO A 705 27.28 -35.03 -25.41
CA PRO A 705 26.75 -33.89 -24.68
C PRO A 705 27.88 -32.90 -24.39
N LEU A 706 27.75 -31.68 -24.88
CA LEU A 706 28.75 -30.64 -24.70
C LEU A 706 28.84 -30.20 -23.23
N GLU A 707 30.08 -29.97 -22.76
CA GLU A 707 30.37 -29.48 -21.42
C GLU A 707 30.85 -28.02 -21.42
N ASN A 708 30.82 -27.39 -20.25
CA ASN A 708 31.22 -25.99 -20.09
C ASN A 708 32.71 -25.81 -20.38
N GLY A 709 33.02 -24.93 -21.32
CA GLY A 709 34.39 -24.61 -21.72
C GLY A 709 34.95 -25.48 -22.85
N ASP A 710 34.14 -26.35 -23.44
CA ASP A 710 34.53 -27.15 -24.58
C ASP A 710 34.80 -26.29 -25.83
N PHE A 711 35.91 -26.55 -26.52
CA PHE A 711 36.20 -26.00 -27.85
C PHE A 711 35.64 -26.91 -28.93
N VAL A 712 34.64 -26.42 -29.66
CA VAL A 712 33.93 -27.21 -30.67
C VAL A 712 34.33 -26.77 -32.09
N GLU A 713 34.88 -27.70 -32.85
CA GLU A 713 35.16 -27.57 -34.29
C GLU A 713 34.20 -28.47 -35.08
N ILE A 714 33.39 -27.85 -35.93
CA ILE A 714 32.48 -28.56 -36.83
C ILE A 714 33.15 -28.78 -38.18
N VAL A 715 33.24 -30.04 -38.59
CA VAL A 715 33.76 -30.42 -39.90
C VAL A 715 32.59 -30.58 -40.86
N THR A 716 32.52 -29.68 -41.84
CA THR A 716 31.45 -29.68 -42.85
C THR A 716 31.90 -30.31 -44.17
N SER A 717 30.95 -30.86 -44.94
CA SER A 717 31.18 -31.38 -46.29
C SER A 717 30.00 -31.07 -47.21
N LYS A 718 30.28 -30.78 -48.48
CA LYS A 718 29.25 -30.47 -49.49
C LYS A 718 28.28 -31.63 -49.77
N ASN A 719 28.71 -32.87 -49.53
CA ASN A 719 27.89 -34.06 -49.73
C ASN A 719 27.20 -34.54 -48.44
N SER A 720 27.48 -33.89 -47.30
CA SER A 720 26.82 -34.24 -46.05
C SER A 720 25.42 -33.65 -46.02
N HIS A 721 24.50 -34.40 -45.41
CA HIS A 721 23.12 -34.02 -45.23
C HIS A 721 22.61 -34.52 -43.87
N PRO A 722 21.59 -33.86 -43.29
CA PRO A 722 21.00 -34.28 -42.03
C PRO A 722 20.41 -35.70 -42.11
N SER A 723 20.63 -36.50 -41.07
CA SER A 723 19.92 -37.78 -40.91
C SER A 723 18.70 -37.62 -40.00
N LEU A 724 17.72 -38.52 -40.15
CA LEU A 724 16.55 -38.57 -39.26
C LEU A 724 16.94 -38.96 -37.82
N ASP A 725 18.04 -39.71 -37.65
CA ASP A 725 18.52 -40.16 -36.34
C ASP A 725 18.97 -38.99 -35.46
N TRP A 726 19.33 -37.86 -36.05
CA TRP A 726 19.69 -36.64 -35.32
C TRP A 726 18.53 -36.14 -34.45
N LEU A 727 17.28 -36.39 -34.83
CA LEU A 727 16.12 -35.99 -34.02
C LEU A 727 16.08 -36.66 -32.64
N ASN A 728 16.78 -37.79 -32.46
CA ASN A 728 16.80 -38.54 -31.20
C ASN A 728 17.67 -37.87 -30.13
N PHE A 729 18.76 -37.22 -30.53
CA PHE A 729 19.75 -36.64 -29.59
C PHE A 729 19.84 -35.11 -29.64
N VAL A 730 19.35 -34.47 -30.70
CA VAL A 730 19.30 -33.00 -30.80
C VAL A 730 18.34 -32.45 -29.75
N VAL A 731 18.85 -31.52 -28.94
CA VAL A 731 18.12 -30.94 -27.81
C VAL A 731 17.37 -29.66 -28.23
N THR A 732 17.95 -28.84 -29.10
CA THR A 732 17.41 -27.52 -29.40
C THR A 732 16.20 -27.57 -30.36
N PRO A 733 15.11 -26.80 -30.08
CA PRO A 733 13.94 -26.76 -30.96
C PRO A 733 14.25 -26.25 -32.36
N ASN A 734 15.22 -25.34 -32.48
CA ASN A 734 15.64 -24.76 -33.74
C ASN A 734 16.29 -25.81 -34.66
N ALA A 735 17.25 -26.57 -34.14
CA ALA A 735 17.89 -27.64 -34.90
C ALA A 735 16.87 -28.70 -35.36
N ARG A 736 15.96 -29.13 -34.47
CA ARG A 736 14.87 -30.05 -34.84
C ARG A 736 14.00 -29.50 -35.98
N LYS A 737 13.61 -28.22 -35.91
CA LYS A 737 12.82 -27.55 -36.95
C LYS A 737 13.57 -27.51 -38.28
N CYS A 738 14.83 -27.09 -38.29
CA CYS A 738 15.64 -27.01 -39.51
C CYS A 738 15.84 -28.40 -40.16
N ILE A 739 16.09 -29.44 -39.37
CA ILE A 739 16.21 -30.83 -39.86
C ILE A 739 14.89 -31.29 -40.51
N LEU A 740 13.75 -31.05 -39.87
CA LEU A 740 12.43 -31.40 -40.39
C LEU A 740 12.07 -30.62 -41.67
N GLU A 741 12.37 -29.32 -41.70
CA GLU A 741 12.15 -28.47 -42.88
C GLU A 741 13.00 -28.91 -44.07
N TRP A 742 14.28 -29.23 -43.85
CA TRP A 742 15.17 -29.77 -44.86
C TRP A 742 14.63 -31.08 -45.43
N TYR A 743 14.17 -31.99 -44.57
CA TYR A 743 13.62 -33.28 -45.00
C TYR A 743 12.30 -33.12 -45.78
N LYS A 744 11.43 -32.19 -45.36
CA LYS A 744 10.19 -31.85 -46.07
C LYS A 744 10.49 -31.29 -47.47
N GLN A 745 11.46 -30.40 -47.59
CA GLN A 745 11.89 -29.83 -48.87
C GLN A 745 12.55 -30.89 -49.77
N SER A 746 13.38 -31.78 -49.21
CA SER A 746 14.00 -32.88 -49.96
C SER A 746 12.95 -33.85 -50.51
N ARG A 747 11.94 -34.23 -49.71
CA ARG A 747 10.82 -35.08 -50.17
C ARG A 747 9.96 -34.40 -51.22
N MET A 748 9.71 -33.09 -51.08
CA MET A 748 9.02 -32.33 -52.13
C MET A 748 9.83 -32.34 -53.43
N GLN A 749 11.13 -32.08 -53.38
CA GLN A 749 12.00 -32.14 -54.57
C GLN A 749 12.11 -33.55 -55.16
N GLU A 750 12.15 -34.61 -54.36
CA GLU A 750 12.09 -36.01 -54.83
C GLU A 750 10.74 -36.35 -55.46
N SER A 751 9.63 -35.91 -54.87
CA SER A 751 8.29 -36.12 -55.43
C SER A 751 8.09 -35.39 -56.77
N VAL A 752 8.71 -34.22 -56.93
CA VAL A 752 8.74 -33.43 -58.18
C VAL A 752 9.73 -34.02 -59.19
N ARG A 753 10.84 -34.64 -58.76
CA ARG A 753 11.80 -35.35 -59.62
C ARG A 753 11.32 -36.74 -60.04
N SER A 754 10.39 -37.34 -59.32
CA SER A 754 9.81 -38.65 -59.63
C SER A 754 8.32 -38.63 -60.02
N PRO A 755 7.85 -37.84 -61.03
CA PRO A 755 6.45 -37.90 -61.48
C PRO A 755 6.10 -39.14 -62.30
N ARG A 756 7.04 -40.07 -62.54
CA ARG A 756 6.82 -41.22 -63.44
C ARG A 756 7.44 -42.49 -62.89
N LYS A 757 6.65 -43.24 -62.11
CA LYS A 757 6.60 -44.71 -62.07
C LYS A 757 5.47 -45.17 -61.13
N ARG A 758 4.25 -44.71 -61.40
CA ARG A 758 3.01 -45.34 -60.92
C ARG A 758 1.95 -45.31 -62.01
N THR A 759 2.23 -46.03 -63.08
CA THR A 759 1.22 -46.64 -63.95
C THR A 759 1.81 -47.92 -64.52
N GLY A 760 1.16 -49.05 -64.24
CA GLY A 760 1.41 -50.34 -64.89
C GLY A 760 2.08 -51.42 -64.04
N GLN A 761 1.36 -51.99 -63.08
CA GLN A 761 0.89 -53.38 -63.11
C GLN A 761 -0.09 -53.63 -61.95
#